data_AF-A0A8S2RGU5-F1
#
_entry.id   AF-A0A8S2RGU5-F1
#
_cell.length_a   1.000
_cell.length_b   1.000
_cell.length_c   1.000
_cell.angle_alpha   90.00
_cell.angle_beta   90.00
_cell.angle_gamma   90.00
#
_symmetry.space_group_name_H-M   'P 1'
#
loop_
_entity.id
_entity.type
_entity.pdbx_description
1 polymer ?
#
loop_
_entity_poly.entity_id
_entity_poly.type
_entity_poly.pdbx_seq_one_letter_code
_entity_poly.pdbx_strand_id
1 'polypeptide(L)'
;MIEHCKKAIGTKKCWFGFTSTSKNRRKAQDFGNTLFIIDISFVSGLDISQYSNFPQEEEVLFPAGTKFQINHVEYDEQQNKHNIYIKLLAKNNILQQQLENIDSMTTLRIEKNDFDDIDIEILSQSIKDNQTVTTLDLYHNSTKQFSQISDNQAIALANALKVKQTLIHLGLARQQISDKGAQALGDALKLNQTLITLQLSFNQISDKGAERVADVLKVNRTLLTLSLCYNNIADKGAEQLADALKVNRTLITLGLSNNNISDKGAEALGDALKVNQTLITLQLGANPIYDKGAERVADALKANRTLTTLDLNNNQISDKGGEHLADALKVNRSLITLDLSFNNISDNGAERVADALKVNRTLTTLELFANQISDKGAAALADALKVNQTLTHLNLYSNQISDKGAAALADALKVNQTLTHLDLYFNQISDKGAAALADALKVNQTLTHLNLFSNPIYDKGVEALADALKVNRTLTSFRVDDNQKSDKETEAVANALKVNPTLTTLDLVGNQISDRGAEAIGDVLKVNQTLTALNLEWNHISHKGTEALGDALKLNQTLIILDLGSNEISDEGAKALADALQVNQTLTTLHLGSNKISEKGAEALADALKVSQTLHTLSLCFNDIADKGAERLADALKVNRTLITLSLSNNNISDKGAERLADALKVNATLTTMNCQRNQISEQGAEALGYALKLNQTLITLDLSSNHISDKGAEALADTLKLNRNLTTLNLSESQISAKGAEAFAGTLKLNRTLTTLNFCDDQISDEGAKALAGALKVNRTLTTFDLQRTEISNKGAEALADALKVNHTLTTLDLLGNRISDKGAAALADALKVNQTLTHLNLYYNQISDKGSEALADALKANQTLTTLHVGNHSMFDYEAEAFADALKVNQTLTTLGFYGSQISDKGAEALGDALKVNQTLTHLKISSNQISDKGAERLANALKVNSSLTTLNLQNNQISDEGAEALGDALKVNQALTTLNLSQNQISNKGAELLADALKVNGTLITLHLSYNKISSEGSVALADPIKLRQTRITVNLGYILKNW
;
A
#
# COMPACT_ATOMS: atom_id res chain seq x y z
N MET A 1 -15.96 38.45 -43.55
CA MET A 1 -16.09 37.40 -42.52
C MET A 1 -14.93 37.43 -41.52
N ILE A 2 -13.67 37.22 -41.93
CA ILE A 2 -12.50 37.13 -41.04
C ILE A 2 -12.30 38.37 -40.12
N GLU A 3 -12.46 39.60 -40.61
CA GLU A 3 -12.39 40.79 -39.74
C GLU A 3 -13.53 40.86 -38.69
N HIS A 4 -14.70 40.33 -39.03
CA HIS A 4 -15.83 40.28 -38.11
C HIS A 4 -15.57 39.27 -36.98
N CYS A 5 -14.88 38.17 -37.27
CA CYS A 5 -14.37 37.24 -36.27
C CYS A 5 -13.28 37.87 -35.38
N LYS A 6 -12.37 38.68 -35.95
CA LYS A 6 -11.31 39.37 -35.17
C LYS A 6 -11.86 40.37 -34.14
N LYS A 7 -12.99 41.02 -34.39
CA LYS A 7 -13.65 41.92 -33.41
C LYS A 7 -14.41 41.20 -32.29
N ALA A 8 -14.62 39.88 -32.37
CA ALA A 8 -15.42 39.12 -31.39
C ALA A 8 -14.58 38.44 -30.28
N ILE A 9 -13.25 38.56 -30.29
CA ILE A 9 -12.32 37.82 -29.42
C ILE A 9 -12.43 38.24 -27.93
N GLY A 10 -13.08 39.37 -27.63
CA GLY A 10 -13.24 39.88 -26.27
C GLY A 10 -14.39 39.28 -25.43
N THR A 11 -15.28 38.44 -25.99
CA THR A 11 -16.45 37.93 -25.24
C THR A 11 -16.67 36.43 -25.43
N LYS A 12 -16.61 35.66 -24.33
CA LYS A 12 -16.99 34.24 -24.28
C LYS A 12 -18.47 34.06 -24.69
N LYS A 13 -18.73 33.68 -25.94
CA LYS A 13 -20.01 33.09 -26.39
C LYS A 13 -19.74 31.98 -27.42
N CYS A 14 -20.36 30.83 -27.21
CA CYS A 14 -20.42 29.76 -28.21
C CYS A 14 -21.28 30.19 -29.40
N TRP A 15 -20.95 29.68 -30.58
CA TRP A 15 -21.77 29.82 -31.78
C TRP A 15 -22.81 28.69 -31.81
N PHE A 16 -24.08 29.03 -32.01
CA PHE A 16 -25.12 28.06 -32.35
C PHE A 16 -25.37 28.10 -33.86
N GLY A 17 -25.33 26.95 -34.52
CA GLY A 17 -25.77 26.81 -35.91
C GLY A 17 -27.29 26.85 -36.00
N PHE A 18 -27.83 27.44 -37.07
CA PHE A 18 -29.27 27.46 -37.36
C PHE A 18 -29.59 26.51 -38.52
N THR A 19 -30.61 25.67 -38.36
CA THR A 19 -31.24 24.96 -39.48
C THR A 19 -32.42 25.77 -40.02
N SER A 20 -32.82 25.53 -41.27
CA SER A 20 -33.76 26.39 -42.02
C SER A 20 -35.23 26.25 -41.62
N THR A 21 -35.55 25.53 -40.54
CA THR A 21 -36.90 25.02 -40.22
C THR A 21 -37.46 25.44 -38.86
N SER A 22 -37.34 26.72 -38.47
CA SER A 22 -38.44 27.40 -37.72
C SER A 22 -38.27 28.93 -37.58
N LYS A 23 -39.40 29.64 -37.66
CA LYS A 23 -39.69 31.04 -37.27
C LYS A 23 -38.76 32.22 -37.68
N ASN A 24 -37.60 32.05 -38.31
CA ASN A 24 -36.71 33.16 -38.69
C ASN A 24 -36.24 33.17 -40.17
N ARG A 25 -37.09 32.68 -41.09
CA ARG A 25 -36.80 32.52 -42.53
C ARG A 25 -36.22 33.77 -43.23
N ARG A 26 -36.60 34.98 -42.79
CA ARG A 26 -36.07 36.24 -43.36
C ARG A 26 -34.58 36.46 -43.08
N LYS A 27 -34.08 36.12 -41.88
CA LYS A 27 -32.65 36.28 -41.54
C LYS A 27 -31.72 35.31 -42.28
N ALA A 28 -32.25 34.19 -42.77
CA ALA A 28 -31.45 33.21 -43.51
C ALA A 28 -31.17 33.65 -44.96
N GLN A 29 -32.07 34.43 -45.57
CA GLN A 29 -31.93 34.91 -46.94
C GLN A 29 -30.85 35.98 -47.08
N ASP A 30 -30.65 36.81 -46.05
CA ASP A 30 -29.62 37.87 -46.03
C ASP A 30 -28.17 37.32 -45.96
N PHE A 31 -27.98 36.02 -45.68
CA PHE A 31 -26.69 35.37 -45.49
C PHE A 31 -26.35 34.28 -46.52
N GLY A 32 -27.08 34.19 -47.64
CA GLY A 32 -26.63 33.43 -48.81
C GLY A 32 -26.77 31.89 -48.73
N ASN A 33 -27.75 31.37 -47.98
CA ASN A 33 -28.15 29.95 -47.99
C ASN A 33 -27.01 28.91 -47.84
N THR A 34 -26.04 29.13 -46.94
CA THR A 34 -25.08 28.08 -46.59
C THR A 34 -25.73 27.02 -45.70
N LEU A 35 -25.90 25.81 -46.22
CA LEU A 35 -26.29 24.63 -45.44
C LEU A 35 -25.06 24.09 -44.68
N PHE A 36 -25.17 23.98 -43.36
CA PHE A 36 -24.20 23.25 -42.53
C PHE A 36 -24.89 22.01 -41.97
N ILE A 37 -24.33 20.83 -42.24
CA ILE A 37 -24.68 19.58 -41.58
C ILE A 37 -23.57 19.29 -40.58
N ILE A 38 -23.93 19.12 -39.31
CA ILE A 38 -23.00 18.74 -38.24
C ILE A 38 -23.67 17.63 -37.44
N ASP A 39 -23.01 16.46 -37.45
CA ASP A 39 -23.37 15.23 -36.73
C ASP A 39 -23.34 15.46 -35.20
N ILE A 40 -24.39 15.00 -34.53
CA ILE A 40 -24.46 14.85 -33.08
C ILE A 40 -25.29 13.61 -32.77
N SER A 41 -24.66 12.56 -32.24
CA SER A 41 -25.40 11.38 -31.77
C SER A 41 -24.85 10.82 -30.45
N PHE A 42 -25.77 10.69 -29.48
CA PHE A 42 -25.69 9.78 -28.34
C PHE A 42 -27.13 9.40 -27.94
N VAL A 43 -27.77 8.57 -28.76
CA VAL A 43 -28.89 7.70 -28.36
C VAL A 43 -28.74 6.39 -29.11
N SER A 44 -28.49 5.29 -28.40
CA SER A 44 -28.72 3.95 -28.93
C SER A 44 -30.18 3.57 -28.72
N GLY A 45 -30.84 3.04 -29.76
CA GLY A 45 -32.10 2.30 -29.59
C GLY A 45 -33.42 3.01 -29.90
N LEU A 46 -33.46 4.06 -30.74
CA LEU A 46 -34.73 4.56 -31.30
C LEU A 46 -34.81 4.30 -32.81
N ASP A 47 -35.73 3.41 -33.23
CA ASP A 47 -36.02 3.21 -34.65
C ASP A 47 -36.85 4.37 -35.20
N ILE A 48 -36.16 5.28 -35.88
CA ILE A 48 -36.70 6.47 -36.54
C ILE A 48 -36.95 6.27 -38.04
N SER A 49 -36.85 5.05 -38.57
CA SER A 49 -37.15 4.75 -39.99
C SER A 49 -38.56 5.20 -40.39
N GLN A 50 -39.49 5.07 -39.45
CA GLN A 50 -40.89 5.53 -39.51
C GLN A 50 -41.10 7.06 -39.51
N TYR A 51 -40.03 7.87 -39.39
CA TYR A 51 -40.07 9.34 -39.43
C TYR A 51 -39.21 9.97 -40.55
N SER A 52 -38.46 9.16 -41.33
CA SER A 52 -37.69 9.65 -42.48
C SER A 52 -38.44 9.45 -43.80
N ASN A 53 -38.46 10.50 -44.64
CA ASN A 53 -39.05 10.44 -45.99
C ASN A 53 -38.06 10.01 -47.08
N PHE A 54 -36.78 9.77 -46.76
CA PHE A 54 -35.74 9.42 -47.73
C PHE A 54 -34.83 8.29 -47.18
N PRO A 55 -35.14 7.01 -47.46
CA PRO A 55 -34.47 5.87 -46.83
C PRO A 55 -33.33 5.25 -47.67
N GLN A 56 -32.68 6.01 -48.57
CA GLN A 56 -31.64 5.49 -49.48
C GLN A 56 -30.35 6.35 -49.58
N GLU A 57 -30.15 7.34 -48.71
CA GLU A 57 -28.83 7.99 -48.57
C GLU A 57 -28.07 7.27 -47.44
N GLU A 58 -26.96 6.60 -47.77
CA GLU A 58 -26.13 5.86 -46.79
C GLU A 58 -25.29 6.82 -45.94
N GLU A 59 -25.35 6.68 -44.62
CA GLU A 59 -24.59 7.49 -43.66
C GLU A 59 -23.47 6.68 -43.00
N VAL A 60 -22.23 7.21 -43.02
CA VAL A 60 -21.06 6.63 -42.34
C VAL A 60 -20.70 7.48 -41.13
N LEU A 61 -20.74 6.87 -39.95
CA LEU A 61 -20.66 7.54 -38.65
C LEU A 61 -19.23 7.58 -38.10
N PHE A 62 -18.83 8.70 -37.48
CA PHE A 62 -17.54 8.85 -36.80
C PHE A 62 -17.72 9.24 -35.32
N PRO A 63 -17.09 8.53 -34.36
CA PRO A 63 -17.24 8.85 -32.94
C PRO A 63 -16.77 10.27 -32.58
N ALA A 64 -17.45 10.88 -31.61
CA ALA A 64 -17.05 12.17 -31.05
C ALA A 64 -15.59 12.15 -30.57
N GLY A 65 -14.77 13.05 -31.10
CA GLY A 65 -13.32 13.11 -30.85
C GLY A 65 -12.44 12.49 -31.95
N THR A 66 -13.01 11.97 -33.04
CA THR A 66 -12.26 11.55 -34.23
C THR A 66 -11.46 12.73 -34.80
N LYS A 67 -10.13 12.72 -34.64
CA LYS A 67 -9.24 13.72 -35.26
C LYS A 67 -8.97 13.34 -36.71
N PHE A 68 -9.77 13.91 -37.60
CA PHE A 68 -9.51 13.91 -39.03
C PHE A 68 -8.87 15.24 -39.48
N GLN A 69 -8.09 15.19 -40.54
CA GLN A 69 -7.64 16.39 -41.26
C GLN A 69 -8.48 16.55 -42.52
N ILE A 70 -9.09 17.72 -42.73
CA ILE A 70 -9.67 18.08 -44.04
C ILE A 70 -8.50 18.28 -45.01
N ASN A 71 -8.48 17.47 -46.06
CA ASN A 71 -7.42 17.47 -47.06
C ASN A 71 -7.68 18.53 -48.14
N HIS A 72 -8.89 18.54 -48.72
CA HIS A 72 -9.35 19.59 -49.64
C HIS A 72 -10.89 19.60 -49.78
N VAL A 73 -11.40 20.61 -50.48
CA VAL A 73 -12.83 20.80 -50.80
C VAL A 73 -12.97 21.07 -52.30
N GLU A 74 -13.97 20.46 -52.92
CA GLU A 74 -14.29 20.55 -54.36
C GLU A 74 -15.73 21.03 -54.56
N TYR A 75 -16.09 21.55 -55.74
CA TYR A 75 -17.46 21.92 -56.10
C TYR A 75 -17.95 21.06 -57.26
N ASP A 76 -19.07 20.37 -57.07
CA ASP A 76 -19.76 19.59 -58.10
C ASP A 76 -20.83 20.47 -58.76
N GLU A 77 -20.59 20.87 -60.01
CA GLU A 77 -21.52 21.69 -60.81
C GLU A 77 -22.77 20.93 -61.27
N GLN A 78 -22.75 19.59 -61.35
CA GLN A 78 -23.91 18.79 -61.74
C GLN A 78 -24.89 18.58 -60.59
N GLN A 79 -24.37 18.44 -59.37
CA GLN A 79 -25.19 18.33 -58.15
C GLN A 79 -25.38 19.66 -57.41
N ASN A 80 -24.67 20.71 -57.80
CA ASN A 80 -24.69 22.05 -57.18
C ASN A 80 -24.37 22.00 -55.66
N LYS A 81 -23.30 21.27 -55.29
CA LYS A 81 -22.88 20.99 -53.90
C LYS A 81 -21.35 21.08 -53.75
N HIS A 82 -20.87 21.28 -52.51
CA HIS A 82 -19.45 21.18 -52.18
C HIS A 82 -19.11 19.84 -51.50
N ASN A 83 -18.09 19.14 -52.01
CA ASN A 83 -17.60 17.86 -51.50
C ASN A 83 -16.33 18.08 -50.65
N ILE A 84 -16.22 17.42 -49.49
CA ILE A 84 -15.13 17.63 -48.51
C ILE A 84 -14.43 16.28 -48.23
N TYR A 85 -13.11 16.22 -48.42
CA TYR A 85 -12.33 14.97 -48.27
C TYR A 85 -11.45 14.98 -47.00
N ILE A 86 -11.38 13.86 -46.27
CA ILE A 86 -10.76 13.77 -44.93
C ILE A 86 -9.79 12.58 -44.75
N LYS A 87 -8.84 12.67 -43.80
CA LYS A 87 -7.84 11.62 -43.47
C LYS A 87 -7.72 11.32 -41.97
N LEU A 88 -7.55 10.04 -41.59
CA LEU A 88 -7.45 9.49 -40.22
C LEU A 88 -5.99 9.24 -39.74
N LEU A 89 -5.76 9.10 -38.42
CA LEU A 89 -4.45 8.98 -37.75
C LEU A 89 -4.45 7.97 -36.55
N ALA A 90 -3.39 7.17 -36.35
CA ALA A 90 -3.26 6.09 -35.34
C ALA A 90 -2.08 6.28 -34.33
N LYS A 91 -1.86 5.36 -33.36
CA LYS A 91 -0.99 5.54 -32.14
C LYS A 91 -0.17 4.26 -31.74
N ASN A 92 1.03 4.44 -31.12
CA ASN A 92 2.10 3.43 -30.82
C ASN A 92 1.91 2.56 -29.53
N ASN A 93 2.72 1.49 -29.31
CA ASN A 93 2.81 0.66 -28.06
C ASN A 93 4.26 0.23 -27.63
N ILE A 94 4.46 -0.27 -26.39
CA ILE A 94 5.76 -0.61 -25.73
C ILE A 94 6.04 -2.11 -25.64
N LEU A 95 5.04 -2.95 -25.36
CA LEU A 95 5.22 -4.39 -25.25
C LEU A 95 5.98 -4.94 -26.47
N GLN A 96 5.67 -4.39 -27.64
CA GLN A 96 6.36 -4.62 -28.91
C GLN A 96 7.90 -4.41 -28.83
N GLN A 97 8.41 -3.39 -28.14
CA GLN A 97 9.86 -3.15 -27.98
C GLN A 97 10.55 -4.15 -27.03
N GLN A 98 9.84 -4.68 -26.03
CA GLN A 98 10.37 -5.74 -25.17
C GLN A 98 10.37 -7.09 -25.91
N LEU A 99 9.30 -7.37 -26.65
CA LEU A 99 9.18 -8.59 -27.45
C LEU A 99 10.13 -8.60 -28.66
N GLU A 100 10.46 -7.45 -29.24
CA GLU A 100 11.51 -7.28 -30.26
C GLU A 100 12.90 -7.74 -29.79
N ASN A 101 13.15 -7.83 -28.48
CA ASN A 101 14.44 -8.23 -27.90
C ASN A 101 14.36 -9.52 -27.06
N ILE A 102 13.22 -10.23 -27.04
CA ILE A 102 12.92 -11.33 -26.09
C ILE A 102 13.95 -12.48 -26.12
N ASP A 103 14.52 -12.76 -27.29
CA ASP A 103 15.53 -13.83 -27.49
C ASP A 103 16.90 -13.51 -26.87
N SER A 104 17.09 -12.30 -26.32
CA SER A 104 18.25 -11.94 -25.50
C SER A 104 17.99 -12.02 -24.00
N MET A 105 16.74 -12.27 -23.58
CA MET A 105 16.31 -12.15 -22.17
C MET A 105 16.14 -13.52 -21.50
N THR A 106 16.59 -13.64 -20.25
CA THR A 106 16.34 -14.81 -19.39
C THR A 106 15.21 -14.58 -18.38
N THR A 107 14.93 -13.32 -18.06
CA THR A 107 13.87 -12.87 -17.15
C THR A 107 13.08 -11.76 -17.83
N LEU A 108 11.77 -11.93 -17.92
CA LEU A 108 10.82 -10.92 -18.37
C LEU A 108 10.01 -10.47 -17.15
N ARG A 109 10.43 -9.37 -16.53
CA ARG A 109 9.64 -8.66 -15.53
C ARG A 109 8.81 -7.59 -16.23
N ILE A 110 7.50 -7.60 -16.00
CA ILE A 110 6.61 -6.57 -16.47
C ILE A 110 5.86 -6.05 -15.24
N GLU A 111 6.50 -5.07 -14.60
CA GLU A 111 6.00 -4.35 -13.42
C GLU A 111 4.91 -3.31 -13.79
N LYS A 112 4.59 -3.24 -15.08
CA LYS A 112 3.89 -2.13 -15.72
C LYS A 112 2.85 -2.61 -16.73
N ASN A 113 1.96 -3.47 -16.28
CA ASN A 113 1.00 -4.16 -17.13
C ASN A 113 -0.12 -3.21 -17.57
N ASP A 114 -0.07 -2.79 -18.82
CA ASP A 114 -1.28 -2.76 -19.63
C ASP A 114 -1.28 -3.97 -20.54
N PHE A 115 -2.11 -4.95 -20.20
CA PHE A 115 -2.48 -5.96 -21.16
C PHE A 115 -3.96 -5.80 -21.49
N ASP A 116 -4.24 -5.42 -22.74
CA ASP A 116 -5.46 -5.88 -23.37
C ASP A 116 -5.30 -7.35 -23.81
N ASP A 117 -6.41 -7.98 -24.19
CA ASP A 117 -6.39 -9.41 -24.55
C ASP A 117 -5.51 -9.68 -25.78
N ILE A 118 -5.31 -8.70 -26.67
CA ILE A 118 -4.43 -8.80 -27.83
C ILE A 118 -2.97 -8.73 -27.38
N ASP A 119 -2.62 -7.79 -26.50
CA ASP A 119 -1.29 -7.68 -25.90
C ASP A 119 -0.92 -8.94 -25.08
N ILE A 120 -1.88 -9.58 -24.38
CA ILE A 120 -1.65 -10.87 -23.69
C ILE A 120 -1.62 -12.07 -24.63
N GLU A 121 -2.40 -12.11 -25.72
CA GLU A 121 -2.26 -13.14 -26.75
C GLU A 121 -0.89 -13.05 -27.43
N ILE A 122 -0.44 -11.83 -27.75
CA ILE A 122 0.89 -11.55 -28.28
C ILE A 122 1.98 -11.99 -27.28
N LEU A 123 1.89 -11.59 -26.01
CA LEU A 123 2.84 -12.03 -24.96
C LEU A 123 2.84 -13.55 -24.81
N SER A 124 1.67 -14.18 -24.77
CA SER A 124 1.52 -15.64 -24.63
C SER A 124 2.14 -16.37 -25.82
N GLN A 125 1.94 -15.87 -27.04
CA GLN A 125 2.51 -16.46 -28.25
C GLN A 125 4.04 -16.23 -28.33
N SER A 126 4.54 -15.05 -27.99
CA SER A 126 5.99 -14.78 -27.91
C SER A 126 6.68 -15.59 -26.82
N ILE A 127 6.07 -15.74 -25.63
CA ILE A 127 6.60 -16.59 -24.55
C ILE A 127 6.61 -18.07 -24.95
N LYS A 128 5.59 -18.53 -25.67
CA LYS A 128 5.49 -19.90 -26.18
C LYS A 128 6.57 -20.24 -27.21
N ASP A 129 6.91 -19.31 -28.10
CA ASP A 129 7.85 -19.55 -29.21
C ASP A 129 9.32 -19.26 -28.83
N ASN A 130 9.56 -18.34 -27.88
CA ASN A 130 10.90 -18.01 -27.37
C ASN A 130 11.56 -19.21 -26.65
N GLN A 131 12.90 -19.27 -26.63
CA GLN A 131 13.67 -20.33 -25.93
C GLN A 131 14.47 -19.86 -24.71
N THR A 132 14.65 -18.56 -24.49
CA THR A 132 15.58 -18.01 -23.48
C THR A 132 14.93 -17.61 -22.17
N VAL A 133 13.68 -17.17 -22.18
CA VAL A 133 12.96 -16.70 -20.98
C VAL A 133 12.63 -17.89 -20.08
N THR A 134 13.04 -17.76 -18.82
CA THR A 134 12.86 -18.74 -17.73
C THR A 134 12.03 -18.17 -16.57
N THR A 135 12.07 -16.86 -16.35
CA THR A 135 11.27 -16.17 -15.32
C THR A 135 10.33 -15.19 -15.99
N LEU A 136 9.03 -15.30 -15.69
CA LEU A 136 7.99 -14.34 -16.06
C LEU A 136 7.37 -13.82 -14.77
N ASP A 137 7.50 -12.52 -14.52
CA ASP A 137 7.03 -11.90 -13.27
C ASP A 137 6.23 -10.65 -13.61
N LEU A 138 4.92 -10.73 -13.34
CA LEU A 138 3.91 -9.76 -13.77
C LEU A 138 3.35 -8.99 -12.56
N TYR A 139 4.19 -8.84 -11.52
CA TYR A 139 3.87 -8.23 -10.25
C TYR A 139 3.38 -6.78 -10.34
N HIS A 140 2.43 -6.42 -9.46
CA HIS A 140 1.83 -5.10 -9.38
C HIS A 140 2.24 -4.39 -8.06
N ASN A 141 2.96 -3.27 -8.18
CA ASN A 141 3.63 -2.62 -7.03
C ASN A 141 3.18 -1.20 -6.70
N SER A 142 2.11 -0.67 -7.31
CA SER A 142 1.78 0.75 -7.18
C SER A 142 0.43 0.98 -6.47
N THR A 143 0.32 2.10 -5.73
CA THR A 143 -0.90 2.68 -5.10
C THR A 143 -1.97 3.15 -6.11
N LYS A 144 -1.92 2.52 -7.27
CA LYS A 144 -1.78 3.12 -8.59
C LYS A 144 -1.84 1.88 -9.53
N GLN A 145 -1.88 1.97 -10.85
CA GLN A 145 -3.08 1.41 -11.48
C GLN A 145 -2.82 0.48 -12.70
N PHE A 146 -1.89 -0.49 -12.67
CA PHE A 146 -1.68 -1.45 -13.80
C PHE A 146 -2.84 -2.46 -13.99
N SER A 147 -3.31 -2.80 -15.21
CA SER A 147 -4.24 -3.93 -15.39
C SER A 147 -3.70 -5.17 -14.70
N GLN A 148 -4.53 -5.70 -13.81
CA GLN A 148 -4.28 -6.97 -13.18
C GLN A 148 -4.78 -8.08 -14.10
N ILE A 149 -3.99 -9.13 -14.22
CA ILE A 149 -4.27 -10.26 -15.11
C ILE A 149 -5.59 -10.92 -14.70
N SER A 150 -6.56 -10.88 -15.61
CA SER A 150 -7.87 -11.51 -15.45
C SER A 150 -7.79 -13.02 -15.68
N ASP A 151 -8.88 -13.75 -15.37
CA ASP A 151 -8.94 -15.19 -15.65
C ASP A 151 -8.75 -15.53 -17.13
N ASN A 152 -9.26 -14.73 -18.06
CA ASN A 152 -9.11 -14.94 -19.50
C ASN A 152 -7.65 -14.78 -19.94
N GLN A 153 -6.95 -13.83 -19.32
CA GLN A 153 -5.54 -13.57 -19.59
C GLN A 153 -4.65 -14.63 -18.92
N ALA A 154 -5.02 -15.09 -17.73
CA ALA A 154 -4.43 -16.27 -17.10
C ALA A 154 -4.68 -17.56 -17.90
N ILE A 155 -5.83 -17.69 -18.60
CA ILE A 155 -6.11 -18.77 -19.55
C ILE A 155 -5.20 -18.70 -20.78
N ALA A 156 -4.95 -17.51 -21.34
CA ALA A 156 -4.00 -17.34 -22.44
C ALA A 156 -2.57 -17.73 -22.04
N LEU A 157 -2.10 -17.23 -20.87
CA LEU A 157 -0.80 -17.61 -20.30
C LEU A 157 -0.74 -19.11 -19.97
N ALA A 158 -1.81 -19.69 -19.43
CA ALA A 158 -1.94 -21.14 -19.22
C ALA A 158 -1.83 -21.93 -20.53
N ASN A 159 -2.40 -21.44 -21.63
CA ASN A 159 -2.27 -22.08 -22.93
C ASN A 159 -0.84 -22.01 -23.49
N ALA A 160 -0.08 -20.95 -23.21
CA ALA A 160 1.35 -20.89 -23.48
C ALA A 160 2.14 -21.87 -22.61
N LEU A 161 1.87 -21.91 -21.29
CA LEU A 161 2.51 -22.79 -20.31
C LEU A 161 2.40 -24.28 -20.63
N LYS A 162 1.30 -24.72 -21.27
CA LYS A 162 1.13 -26.12 -21.74
C LYS A 162 2.21 -26.56 -22.74
N VAL A 163 2.80 -25.62 -23.49
CA VAL A 163 3.75 -25.90 -24.57
C VAL A 163 5.17 -25.42 -24.22
N LYS A 164 5.30 -24.33 -23.46
CA LYS A 164 6.55 -23.72 -23.04
C LYS A 164 7.30 -24.55 -21.99
N GLN A 165 8.35 -25.26 -22.40
CA GLN A 165 9.18 -26.12 -21.53
C GLN A 165 10.50 -25.46 -21.09
N THR A 166 10.52 -24.15 -20.84
CA THR A 166 11.69 -23.46 -20.25
C THR A 166 11.34 -22.52 -19.09
N LEU A 167 10.06 -22.28 -18.82
CA LEU A 167 9.65 -21.36 -17.75
C LEU A 167 9.69 -22.08 -16.40
N ILE A 168 10.43 -21.52 -15.44
CA ILE A 168 10.63 -22.06 -14.08
C ILE A 168 9.95 -21.21 -13.00
N HIS A 169 9.72 -19.92 -13.25
CA HIS A 169 9.05 -19.01 -12.31
C HIS A 169 7.93 -18.25 -13.00
N LEU A 170 6.76 -18.21 -12.35
CA LEU A 170 5.59 -17.44 -12.75
C LEU A 170 5.11 -16.58 -11.58
N GLY A 171 5.37 -15.28 -11.67
CA GLY A 171 4.95 -14.26 -10.73
C GLY A 171 3.60 -13.68 -11.14
N LEU A 172 2.54 -14.03 -10.42
CA LEU A 172 1.16 -13.56 -10.63
C LEU A 172 0.54 -13.10 -9.29
N ALA A 173 1.34 -12.53 -8.40
CA ALA A 173 0.84 -11.92 -7.17
C ALA A 173 0.23 -10.53 -7.46
N ARG A 174 -0.78 -10.15 -6.67
CA ARG A 174 -1.57 -8.92 -6.81
C ARG A 174 -2.25 -8.82 -8.17
N GLN A 175 -3.03 -9.84 -8.54
CA GLN A 175 -3.79 -9.91 -9.80
C GLN A 175 -5.30 -10.14 -9.55
N GLN A 176 -6.09 -10.30 -10.62
CA GLN A 176 -7.51 -10.62 -10.57
C GLN A 176 -7.80 -12.13 -10.72
N ILE A 177 -6.82 -13.00 -10.46
CA ILE A 177 -6.98 -14.44 -10.71
C ILE A 177 -7.99 -15.00 -9.71
N SER A 178 -9.12 -15.48 -10.23
CA SER A 178 -10.16 -16.16 -9.48
C SER A 178 -10.01 -17.68 -9.64
N ASP A 179 -11.00 -18.43 -9.18
CA ASP A 179 -11.09 -19.88 -9.34
C ASP A 179 -10.91 -20.36 -10.79
N LYS A 180 -11.34 -19.58 -11.80
CA LYS A 180 -11.24 -19.98 -13.21
C LYS A 180 -9.81 -19.85 -13.75
N GLY A 181 -9.12 -18.76 -13.43
CA GLY A 181 -7.72 -18.56 -13.81
C GLY A 181 -6.80 -19.50 -13.04
N ALA A 182 -7.06 -19.71 -11.74
CA ALA A 182 -6.41 -20.74 -10.93
C ALA A 182 -6.62 -22.15 -11.51
N GLN A 183 -7.85 -22.47 -11.96
CA GLN A 183 -8.12 -23.72 -12.68
C GLN A 183 -7.33 -23.82 -13.98
N ALA A 184 -7.28 -22.76 -14.80
CA ALA A 184 -6.61 -22.80 -16.09
C ALA A 184 -5.09 -22.97 -15.96
N LEU A 185 -4.46 -22.19 -15.07
CA LEU A 185 -3.04 -22.32 -14.72
C LEU A 185 -2.76 -23.70 -14.14
N GLY A 186 -3.67 -24.22 -13.31
CA GLY A 186 -3.65 -25.58 -12.83
C GLY A 186 -3.65 -26.63 -13.96
N ASP A 187 -4.64 -26.57 -14.85
CA ASP A 187 -4.76 -27.48 -16.00
C ASP A 187 -3.54 -27.39 -16.94
N ALA A 188 -2.87 -26.25 -17.02
CA ALA A 188 -1.59 -26.12 -17.71
C ALA A 188 -0.44 -26.84 -16.99
N LEU A 189 -0.39 -26.76 -15.66
CA LEU A 189 0.62 -27.41 -14.81
C LEU A 189 0.49 -28.93 -14.71
N LYS A 190 -0.59 -29.51 -15.22
CA LYS A 190 -0.69 -30.96 -15.49
C LYS A 190 0.19 -31.41 -16.67
N LEU A 191 0.52 -30.49 -17.59
CA LEU A 191 1.30 -30.74 -18.81
C LEU A 191 2.67 -30.06 -18.81
N ASN A 192 2.81 -28.92 -18.14
CA ASN A 192 4.08 -28.24 -17.95
C ASN A 192 4.98 -29.02 -16.99
N GLN A 193 6.23 -29.28 -17.39
CA GLN A 193 7.20 -30.02 -16.59
C GLN A 193 8.43 -29.18 -16.18
N THR A 194 8.31 -27.85 -16.17
CA THR A 194 9.43 -26.95 -15.84
C THR A 194 9.13 -25.94 -14.75
N LEU A 195 7.86 -25.60 -14.48
CA LEU A 195 7.53 -24.60 -13.48
C LEU A 195 7.83 -25.10 -12.06
N ILE A 196 8.65 -24.33 -11.35
CA ILE A 196 9.15 -24.56 -9.99
C ILE A 196 8.44 -23.64 -8.98
N THR A 197 8.16 -22.39 -9.36
CA THR A 197 7.53 -21.40 -8.49
C THR A 197 6.30 -20.77 -9.14
N LEU A 198 5.20 -20.74 -8.38
CA LEU A 198 3.95 -20.06 -8.72
C LEU A 198 3.56 -19.12 -7.58
N GLN A 199 3.59 -17.81 -7.83
CA GLN A 199 3.13 -16.80 -6.89
C GLN A 199 1.72 -16.35 -7.28
N LEU A 200 0.74 -16.58 -6.40
CA LEU A 200 -0.66 -16.21 -6.56
C LEU A 200 -1.18 -15.45 -5.33
N SER A 201 -0.31 -14.80 -4.55
CA SER A 201 -0.74 -14.00 -3.40
C SER A 201 -1.56 -12.77 -3.82
N PHE A 202 -2.43 -12.25 -2.96
CA PHE A 202 -3.26 -11.07 -3.25
C PHE A 202 -4.11 -11.27 -4.53
N ASN A 203 -4.86 -12.36 -4.58
CA ASN A 203 -5.76 -12.73 -5.67
C ASN A 203 -7.15 -13.05 -5.12
N GLN A 204 -8.07 -13.53 -5.97
CA GLN A 204 -9.46 -13.83 -5.63
C GLN A 204 -9.73 -15.34 -5.60
N ILE A 205 -8.71 -16.15 -5.28
CA ILE A 205 -8.81 -17.61 -5.25
C ILE A 205 -9.63 -18.02 -4.01
N SER A 206 -10.76 -18.70 -4.24
CA SER A 206 -11.63 -19.25 -3.19
C SER A 206 -11.33 -20.73 -2.95
N ASP A 207 -12.15 -21.37 -2.10
CA ASP A 207 -12.15 -22.83 -1.91
C ASP A 207 -12.16 -23.62 -3.24
N LYS A 208 -12.88 -23.16 -4.27
CA LYS A 208 -12.96 -23.87 -5.55
C LYS A 208 -11.69 -23.71 -6.38
N GLY A 209 -11.06 -22.55 -6.34
CA GLY A 209 -9.76 -22.33 -6.97
C GLY A 209 -8.66 -23.12 -6.27
N ALA A 210 -8.70 -23.18 -4.94
CA ALA A 210 -7.86 -24.04 -4.13
C ALA A 210 -8.08 -25.53 -4.44
N GLU A 211 -9.32 -26.00 -4.60
CA GLU A 211 -9.66 -27.36 -5.09
C GLU A 211 -9.00 -27.65 -6.45
N ARG A 212 -9.07 -26.70 -7.40
CA ARG A 212 -8.50 -26.89 -8.74
C ARG A 212 -6.98 -26.89 -8.75
N VAL A 213 -6.35 -26.05 -7.93
CA VAL A 213 -4.89 -26.09 -7.70
C VAL A 213 -4.48 -27.38 -6.96
N ALA A 214 -5.28 -27.86 -6.02
CA ALA A 214 -5.06 -29.11 -5.32
C ALA A 214 -5.09 -30.32 -6.26
N ASP A 215 -6.07 -30.42 -7.15
CA ASP A 215 -6.15 -31.49 -8.17
C ASP A 215 -4.90 -31.58 -9.06
N VAL A 216 -4.20 -30.46 -9.22
CA VAL A 216 -2.98 -30.34 -10.01
C VAL A 216 -1.77 -30.72 -9.20
N LEU A 217 -1.68 -30.26 -7.94
CA LEU A 217 -0.65 -30.69 -6.99
C LEU A 217 -0.63 -32.22 -6.78
N LYS A 218 -1.77 -32.92 -6.93
CA LYS A 218 -1.85 -34.39 -6.88
C LYS A 218 -1.01 -35.07 -7.98
N VAL A 219 -0.81 -34.42 -9.14
CA VAL A 219 -0.15 -35.01 -10.32
C VAL A 219 1.13 -34.30 -10.75
N ASN A 220 1.26 -32.99 -10.57
CA ASN A 220 2.46 -32.22 -10.90
C ASN A 220 3.66 -32.66 -10.04
N ARG A 221 4.85 -32.70 -10.65
CA ARG A 221 6.10 -33.19 -10.03
C ARG A 221 7.25 -32.18 -10.12
N THR A 222 6.95 -30.89 -10.28
CA THR A 222 7.97 -29.85 -10.55
C THR A 222 7.81 -28.63 -9.66
N LEU A 223 6.58 -28.32 -9.27
CA LEU A 223 6.30 -27.17 -8.41
C LEU A 223 6.84 -27.43 -7.00
N LEU A 224 7.75 -26.54 -6.57
CA LEU A 224 8.37 -26.52 -5.25
C LEU A 224 7.80 -25.40 -4.37
N THR A 225 7.39 -24.26 -4.95
CA THR A 225 6.82 -23.13 -4.21
C THR A 225 5.48 -22.71 -4.78
N LEU A 226 4.48 -22.65 -3.91
CA LEU A 226 3.14 -22.13 -4.19
C LEU A 226 2.79 -21.11 -3.11
N SER A 227 2.51 -19.87 -3.51
CA SER A 227 2.03 -18.85 -2.57
C SER A 227 0.60 -18.44 -2.90
N LEU A 228 -0.28 -18.58 -1.92
CA LEU A 228 -1.71 -18.25 -1.95
C LEU A 228 -2.09 -17.30 -0.80
N CYS A 229 -1.12 -16.62 -0.18
CA CYS A 229 -1.38 -15.63 0.87
C CYS A 229 -2.30 -14.49 0.38
N TYR A 230 -3.13 -13.88 1.23
CA TYR A 230 -4.08 -12.82 0.82
C TYR A 230 -5.03 -13.30 -0.30
N ASN A 231 -5.74 -14.39 -0.05
CA ASN A 231 -6.80 -14.92 -0.91
C ASN A 231 -8.06 -15.22 -0.06
N ASN A 232 -9.10 -15.78 -0.68
CA ASN A 232 -10.37 -16.11 -0.03
C ASN A 232 -10.49 -17.62 0.27
N ILE A 233 -9.38 -18.30 0.58
CA ILE A 233 -9.36 -19.74 0.85
C ILE A 233 -9.85 -19.98 2.28
N ALA A 234 -10.89 -20.79 2.44
CA ALA A 234 -11.43 -21.19 3.73
C ALA A 234 -11.15 -22.68 4.00
N ASP A 235 -11.84 -23.26 4.99
CA ASP A 235 -11.61 -24.63 5.43
C ASP A 235 -11.66 -25.68 4.32
N LYS A 236 -12.57 -25.54 3.34
CA LYS A 236 -12.71 -26.55 2.27
C LYS A 236 -11.57 -26.47 1.27
N GLY A 237 -11.13 -25.26 0.92
CA GLY A 237 -9.96 -25.07 0.07
C GLY A 237 -8.69 -25.59 0.76
N ALA A 238 -8.55 -25.33 2.05
CA ALA A 238 -7.49 -25.90 2.88
C ALA A 238 -7.57 -27.44 2.95
N GLU A 239 -8.77 -28.02 3.07
CA GLU A 239 -9.00 -29.48 3.03
C GLU A 239 -8.61 -30.09 1.68
N GLN A 240 -8.96 -29.46 0.56
CA GLN A 240 -8.56 -29.95 -0.77
C GLN A 240 -7.04 -29.85 -0.97
N LEU A 241 -6.43 -28.72 -0.59
CA LEU A 241 -4.97 -28.56 -0.63
C LEU A 241 -4.27 -29.58 0.28
N ALA A 242 -4.82 -29.87 1.46
CA ALA A 242 -4.35 -30.91 2.35
C ALA A 242 -4.42 -32.31 1.70
N ASP A 243 -5.53 -32.67 1.07
CA ASP A 243 -5.67 -33.92 0.34
C ASP A 243 -4.66 -34.05 -0.81
N ALA A 244 -4.32 -32.95 -1.48
CA ALA A 244 -3.24 -32.94 -2.45
C ALA A 244 -1.85 -33.13 -1.80
N LEU A 245 -1.58 -32.46 -0.68
CA LEU A 245 -0.31 -32.59 0.06
C LEU A 245 -0.05 -34.01 0.57
N LYS A 246 -1.10 -34.81 0.85
CA LYS A 246 -0.95 -36.23 1.24
C LYS A 246 -0.25 -37.08 0.16
N VAL A 247 -0.41 -36.73 -1.12
CA VAL A 247 0.13 -37.47 -2.27
C VAL A 247 1.20 -36.72 -3.08
N ASN A 248 1.24 -35.39 -2.98
CA ASN A 248 2.31 -34.59 -3.55
C ASN A 248 3.64 -34.89 -2.83
N ARG A 249 4.73 -34.91 -3.61
CA ARG A 249 6.08 -35.25 -3.14
C ARG A 249 7.12 -34.27 -3.70
N THR A 250 6.74 -33.00 -3.91
CA THR A 250 7.62 -31.97 -4.50
C THR A 250 7.44 -30.61 -3.88
N LEU A 251 6.25 -30.23 -3.41
CA LEU A 251 6.03 -28.92 -2.81
C LEU A 251 6.82 -28.81 -1.50
N ILE A 252 7.60 -27.73 -1.42
CA ILE A 252 8.52 -27.34 -0.35
C ILE A 252 7.94 -26.16 0.45
N THR A 253 7.35 -25.18 -0.24
CA THR A 253 6.79 -23.97 0.37
C THR A 253 5.33 -23.80 -0.02
N LEU A 254 4.47 -23.65 0.99
CA LEU A 254 3.06 -23.30 0.84
C LEU A 254 2.74 -22.06 1.67
N GLY A 255 2.45 -20.95 1.01
CA GLY A 255 1.98 -19.72 1.64
C GLY A 255 0.46 -19.65 1.66
N LEU A 256 -0.15 -19.51 2.84
CA LEU A 256 -1.59 -19.39 3.07
C LEU A 256 -1.95 -18.28 4.08
N SER A 257 -1.01 -17.41 4.45
CA SER A 257 -1.27 -16.33 5.41
C SER A 257 -2.29 -15.31 4.88
N ASN A 258 -3.10 -14.68 5.74
CA ASN A 258 -4.23 -13.80 5.36
C ASN A 258 -5.23 -14.53 4.44
N ASN A 259 -5.83 -15.59 4.96
CA ASN A 259 -6.95 -16.32 4.36
C ASN A 259 -8.03 -16.57 5.44
N ASN A 260 -9.07 -17.35 5.11
CA ASN A 260 -10.18 -17.66 6.02
C ASN A 260 -10.08 -19.09 6.60
N ILE A 261 -8.87 -19.61 6.80
CA ILE A 261 -8.62 -20.98 7.27
C ILE A 261 -8.87 -21.06 8.78
N SER A 262 -9.92 -21.76 9.22
CA SER A 262 -10.22 -21.95 10.64
C SER A 262 -9.52 -23.18 11.22
N ASP A 263 -9.85 -23.52 12.47
CA ASP A 263 -9.46 -24.77 13.13
C ASP A 263 -9.64 -26.03 12.24
N LYS A 264 -10.66 -26.08 11.38
CA LYS A 264 -10.92 -27.25 10.52
C LYS A 264 -9.99 -27.32 9.32
N GLY A 265 -9.72 -26.20 8.66
CA GLY A 265 -8.72 -26.15 7.60
C GLY A 265 -7.31 -26.42 8.15
N ALA A 266 -7.00 -25.91 9.35
CA ALA A 266 -5.79 -26.24 10.08
C ALA A 266 -5.74 -27.74 10.49
N GLU A 267 -6.87 -28.35 10.87
CA GLU A 267 -6.99 -29.79 11.12
C GLU A 267 -6.65 -30.62 9.88
N ALA A 268 -7.25 -30.30 8.74
CA ALA A 268 -6.99 -31.00 7.48
C ALA A 268 -5.52 -30.86 7.03
N LEU A 269 -4.96 -29.63 7.07
CA LEU A 269 -3.55 -29.38 6.76
C LEU A 269 -2.61 -30.11 7.73
N GLY A 270 -2.94 -30.16 9.03
CA GLY A 270 -2.23 -30.98 10.01
C GLY A 270 -2.26 -32.47 9.66
N ASP A 271 -3.41 -33.03 9.32
CA ASP A 271 -3.52 -34.42 8.89
C ASP A 271 -2.74 -34.73 7.61
N ALA A 272 -2.60 -33.76 6.70
CA ALA A 272 -1.71 -33.90 5.55
C ALA A 272 -0.22 -33.86 5.95
N LEU A 273 0.19 -32.97 6.85
CA LEU A 273 1.56 -32.86 7.35
C LEU A 273 2.04 -34.14 8.06
N LYS A 274 1.14 -34.95 8.64
CA LYS A 274 1.50 -36.25 9.24
C LYS A 274 2.11 -37.25 8.23
N VAL A 275 1.77 -37.12 6.94
CA VAL A 275 2.20 -38.05 5.87
C VAL A 275 2.97 -37.40 4.72
N ASN A 276 2.88 -36.07 4.58
CA ASN A 276 3.73 -35.29 3.70
C ASN A 276 5.17 -35.26 4.25
N GLN A 277 6.14 -35.40 3.36
CA GLN A 277 7.57 -35.49 3.68
C GLN A 277 8.40 -34.58 2.76
N THR A 278 7.82 -33.48 2.29
CA THR A 278 8.51 -32.54 1.39
C THR A 278 8.30 -31.08 1.75
N LEU A 279 7.19 -30.75 2.41
CA LEU A 279 6.94 -29.38 2.86
C LEU A 279 7.93 -29.01 3.98
N ILE A 280 8.61 -27.89 3.76
CA ILE A 280 9.62 -27.27 4.63
C ILE A 280 9.05 -25.98 5.25
N THR A 281 8.29 -25.19 4.48
CA THR A 281 7.69 -23.93 4.92
C THR A 281 6.18 -23.96 4.75
N LEU A 282 5.46 -23.67 5.84
CA LEU A 282 4.02 -23.44 5.83
C LEU A 282 3.72 -22.11 6.52
N GLN A 283 3.03 -21.23 5.81
CA GLN A 283 2.63 -19.92 6.33
C GLN A 283 1.11 -19.88 6.51
N LEU A 284 0.66 -19.68 7.74
CA LEU A 284 -0.75 -19.64 8.16
C LEU A 284 -1.05 -18.38 8.99
N GLY A 285 -0.16 -17.38 8.99
CA GLY A 285 -0.37 -16.12 9.71
C GLY A 285 -1.67 -15.40 9.30
N ALA A 286 -2.26 -14.60 10.18
CA ALA A 286 -3.49 -13.84 9.95
C ALA A 286 -4.67 -14.69 9.40
N ASN A 287 -4.91 -15.85 10.01
CA ASN A 287 -6.09 -16.68 9.76
C ASN A 287 -6.97 -16.76 11.05
N PRO A 288 -8.20 -17.28 10.98
CA PRO A 288 -9.04 -17.55 12.15
C PRO A 288 -8.69 -18.90 12.84
N ILE A 289 -7.41 -19.17 13.11
CA ILE A 289 -6.96 -20.38 13.81
C ILE A 289 -6.97 -20.15 15.33
N TYR A 290 -7.63 -21.04 16.07
CA TYR A 290 -7.73 -21.03 17.53
C TYR A 290 -6.93 -22.18 18.15
N ASP A 291 -7.13 -22.42 19.44
CA ASP A 291 -6.48 -23.48 20.21
C ASP A 291 -6.59 -24.88 19.59
N LYS A 292 -7.71 -25.22 18.92
CA LYS A 292 -7.91 -26.55 18.33
C LYS A 292 -7.20 -26.72 16.98
N GLY A 293 -7.15 -25.68 16.15
CA GLY A 293 -6.34 -25.71 14.94
C GLY A 293 -4.85 -25.80 15.30
N ALA A 294 -4.42 -25.05 16.31
CA ALA A 294 -3.09 -25.17 16.90
C ALA A 294 -2.82 -26.57 17.48
N GLU A 295 -3.78 -27.18 18.19
CA GLU A 295 -3.72 -28.58 18.67
C GLU A 295 -3.47 -29.56 17.52
N ARG A 296 -4.18 -29.41 16.40
CA ARG A 296 -4.07 -30.31 15.25
C ARG A 296 -2.79 -30.13 14.45
N VAL A 297 -2.34 -28.89 14.26
CA VAL A 297 -1.02 -28.61 13.68
C VAL A 297 0.09 -29.13 14.60
N ALA A 298 -0.04 -28.97 15.91
CA ALA A 298 0.88 -29.54 16.90
C ALA A 298 0.95 -31.07 16.84
N ASP A 299 -0.20 -31.76 16.79
CA ASP A 299 -0.25 -33.21 16.62
C ASP A 299 0.41 -33.68 15.33
N ALA A 300 0.35 -32.88 14.27
CA ALA A 300 1.08 -33.14 13.04
C ALA A 300 2.60 -32.97 13.20
N LEU A 301 3.05 -31.90 13.84
CA LEU A 301 4.46 -31.62 14.12
C LEU A 301 5.14 -32.71 14.98
N LYS A 302 4.40 -33.41 15.84
CA LYS A 302 4.92 -34.57 16.60
C LYS A 302 5.43 -35.69 15.67
N ALA A 303 4.78 -35.88 14.54
CA ALA A 303 5.11 -36.91 13.54
C ALA A 303 5.99 -36.37 12.39
N ASN A 304 5.70 -35.17 11.89
CA ASN A 304 6.41 -34.57 10.76
C ASN A 304 7.90 -34.32 11.06
N ARG A 305 8.75 -34.51 10.05
CA ARG A 305 10.22 -34.40 10.14
C ARG A 305 10.83 -33.49 9.08
N THR A 306 10.03 -32.74 8.33
CA THR A 306 10.49 -31.94 7.19
C THR A 306 10.16 -30.46 7.29
N LEU A 307 9.09 -30.10 7.99
CA LEU A 307 8.73 -28.71 8.21
C LEU A 307 9.78 -28.06 9.13
N THR A 308 10.46 -27.03 8.61
CA THR A 308 11.43 -26.21 9.34
C THR A 308 10.87 -24.85 9.73
N THR A 309 9.89 -24.34 8.98
CA THR A 309 9.32 -23.00 9.17
C THR A 309 7.80 -23.09 9.25
N LEU A 310 7.26 -22.61 10.37
CA LEU A 310 5.82 -22.47 10.59
C LEU A 310 5.49 -21.05 11.05
N ASP A 311 4.75 -20.33 10.22
CA ASP A 311 4.16 -19.03 10.58
C ASP A 311 2.70 -19.25 11.02
N LEU A 312 2.40 -18.84 12.25
CA LEU A 312 1.07 -18.80 12.86
C LEU A 312 0.78 -17.41 13.46
N ASN A 313 1.43 -16.33 13.02
CA ASN A 313 1.20 -14.99 13.58
C ASN A 313 -0.24 -14.50 13.39
N ASN A 314 -0.68 -13.50 14.15
CA ASN A 314 -1.98 -12.82 13.99
C ASN A 314 -3.19 -13.78 13.90
N ASN A 315 -3.06 -14.97 14.49
CA ASN A 315 -4.15 -15.91 14.72
C ASN A 315 -4.73 -15.65 16.12
N GLN A 316 -5.54 -16.57 16.64
CA GLN A 316 -6.20 -16.43 17.93
C GLN A 316 -5.87 -17.61 18.85
N ILE A 317 -4.60 -18.02 18.83
CA ILE A 317 -4.04 -19.13 19.62
C ILE A 317 -3.82 -18.66 21.06
N SER A 318 -4.48 -19.26 22.03
CA SER A 318 -4.34 -18.92 23.46
C SER A 318 -3.25 -19.76 24.15
N ASP A 319 -3.14 -19.64 25.47
CA ASP A 319 -2.30 -20.50 26.31
C ASP A 319 -2.46 -22.00 26.01
N LYS A 320 -3.66 -22.47 25.63
CA LYS A 320 -3.90 -23.89 25.34
C LYS A 320 -3.32 -24.32 23.99
N GLY A 321 -3.53 -23.54 22.93
CA GLY A 321 -2.87 -23.78 21.65
C GLY A 321 -1.34 -23.68 21.77
N GLY A 322 -0.86 -22.73 22.58
CA GLY A 322 0.54 -22.64 23.00
C GLY A 322 1.04 -23.89 23.74
N GLU A 323 0.24 -24.46 24.66
CA GLU A 323 0.54 -25.73 25.34
C GLU A 323 0.68 -26.89 24.36
N HIS A 324 -0.25 -27.02 23.41
CA HIS A 324 -0.20 -28.09 22.41
C HIS A 324 1.03 -27.96 21.50
N LEU A 325 1.31 -26.76 20.98
CA LEU A 325 2.48 -26.49 20.15
C LEU A 325 3.79 -26.74 20.92
N ALA A 326 3.84 -26.35 22.20
CA ALA A 326 4.96 -26.67 23.09
C ALA A 326 5.16 -28.19 23.25
N ASP A 327 4.10 -28.95 23.48
CA ASP A 327 4.18 -30.41 23.56
C ASP A 327 4.66 -31.06 22.25
N ALA A 328 4.35 -30.46 21.10
CA ALA A 328 4.92 -30.88 19.83
C ALA A 328 6.42 -30.54 19.72
N LEU A 329 6.83 -29.32 20.11
CA LEU A 329 8.23 -28.89 20.11
C LEU A 329 9.14 -29.77 21.00
N LYS A 330 8.61 -30.39 22.06
CA LYS A 330 9.37 -31.33 22.91
C LYS A 330 9.91 -32.55 22.14
N VAL A 331 9.19 -32.99 21.10
CA VAL A 331 9.50 -34.23 20.34
C VAL A 331 9.83 -34.00 18.87
N ASN A 332 9.38 -32.87 18.29
CA ASN A 332 9.75 -32.46 16.94
C ASN A 332 11.27 -32.18 16.87
N ARG A 333 11.88 -32.55 15.74
CA ARG A 333 13.32 -32.41 15.47
C ARG A 333 13.58 -31.85 14.05
N SER A 334 12.66 -31.03 13.54
CA SER A 334 12.78 -30.39 12.23
C SER A 334 12.51 -28.90 12.26
N LEU A 335 11.64 -28.41 13.15
CA LEU A 335 11.27 -27.00 13.21
C LEU A 335 12.44 -26.15 13.71
N ILE A 336 12.73 -25.11 12.94
CA ILE A 336 13.81 -24.12 13.10
C ILE A 336 13.21 -22.75 13.45
N THR A 337 12.12 -22.37 12.76
CA THR A 337 11.42 -21.10 12.96
C THR A 337 9.96 -21.34 13.29
N LEU A 338 9.49 -20.70 14.37
CA LEU A 338 8.09 -20.65 14.76
C LEU A 338 7.69 -19.20 15.06
N ASP A 339 6.69 -18.70 14.34
CA ASP A 339 6.09 -17.38 14.60
C ASP A 339 4.72 -17.55 15.26
N LEU A 340 4.58 -17.00 16.47
CA LEU A 340 3.36 -16.96 17.28
C LEU A 340 3.03 -15.51 17.70
N SER A 341 3.48 -14.54 16.93
CA SER A 341 3.25 -13.12 17.22
C SER A 341 1.79 -12.72 17.05
N PHE A 342 1.32 -11.66 17.69
CA PHE A 342 -0.08 -11.21 17.66
C PHE A 342 -1.13 -12.29 18.08
N ASN A 343 -0.77 -13.30 18.88
CA ASN A 343 -1.66 -14.37 19.38
C ASN A 343 -2.00 -14.22 20.88
N ASN A 344 -2.94 -15.00 21.41
CA ASN A 344 -3.41 -14.96 22.82
C ASN A 344 -2.50 -15.62 23.85
N ILE A 345 -1.19 -15.72 23.61
CA ILE A 345 -0.28 -16.36 24.56
C ILE A 345 -0.03 -15.40 25.73
N SER A 346 -0.39 -15.84 26.93
CA SER A 346 -0.10 -15.18 28.21
C SER A 346 1.10 -15.86 28.89
N ASP A 347 1.32 -15.56 30.17
CA ASP A 347 2.34 -16.20 30.99
C ASP A 347 2.28 -17.73 31.00
N ASN A 348 1.08 -18.33 30.97
CA ASN A 348 0.98 -19.79 31.07
C ASN A 348 1.37 -20.47 29.76
N GLY A 349 0.96 -19.96 28.60
CA GLY A 349 1.40 -20.47 27.31
C GLY A 349 2.89 -20.24 27.09
N ALA A 350 3.43 -19.10 27.51
CA ALA A 350 4.88 -18.84 27.52
C ALA A 350 5.64 -19.83 28.42
N GLU A 351 5.10 -20.17 29.60
CA GLU A 351 5.65 -21.19 30.50
C GLU A 351 5.68 -22.58 29.84
N ARG A 352 4.64 -22.95 29.08
CA ARG A 352 4.66 -24.21 28.31
C ARG A 352 5.69 -24.21 27.20
N VAL A 353 5.75 -23.15 26.40
CA VAL A 353 6.75 -23.00 25.33
C VAL A 353 8.17 -23.05 25.91
N ALA A 354 8.41 -22.40 27.05
CA ALA A 354 9.66 -22.49 27.78
C ALA A 354 10.01 -23.94 28.19
N ASP A 355 9.08 -24.69 28.75
CA ASP A 355 9.29 -26.11 29.08
C ASP A 355 9.65 -26.96 27.86
N ALA A 356 9.14 -26.62 26.68
CA ALA A 356 9.54 -27.26 25.43
C ALA A 356 10.95 -26.86 24.99
N LEU A 357 11.30 -25.58 25.06
CA LEU A 357 12.64 -25.08 24.71
C LEU A 357 13.76 -25.71 25.56
N LYS A 358 13.49 -26.12 26.80
CA LYS A 358 14.48 -26.84 27.65
C LYS A 358 15.00 -28.15 27.01
N VAL A 359 14.15 -28.82 26.21
CA VAL A 359 14.45 -30.14 25.61
C VAL A 359 14.45 -30.15 24.07
N ASN A 360 13.88 -29.14 23.43
CA ASN A 360 14.03 -28.91 22.00
C ASN A 360 15.50 -28.56 21.67
N ARG A 361 15.97 -29.02 20.50
CA ARG A 361 17.36 -28.88 20.03
C ARG A 361 17.40 -28.56 18.53
N THR A 362 16.40 -27.85 18.01
CA THR A 362 16.30 -27.50 16.59
C THR A 362 15.77 -26.08 16.35
N LEU A 363 14.88 -25.58 17.20
CA LEU A 363 14.34 -24.23 17.07
C LEU A 363 15.45 -23.21 17.32
N THR A 364 15.65 -22.32 16.34
CA THR A 364 16.60 -21.20 16.38
C THR A 364 15.90 -19.86 16.50
N THR A 365 14.68 -19.74 15.97
CA THR A 365 13.93 -18.48 15.91
C THR A 365 12.53 -18.68 16.49
N LEU A 366 12.18 -17.84 17.47
CA LEU A 366 10.88 -17.83 18.11
C LEU A 366 10.36 -16.38 18.20
N GLU A 367 9.29 -16.11 17.47
CA GLU A 367 8.63 -14.80 17.49
C GLU A 367 7.39 -14.88 18.41
N LEU A 368 7.36 -14.05 19.45
CA LEU A 368 6.30 -13.96 20.47
C LEU A 368 5.89 -12.50 20.71
N PHE A 369 6.08 -11.62 19.73
CA PHE A 369 5.76 -10.21 19.90
C PHE A 369 4.25 -9.94 19.84
N ALA A 370 3.80 -8.81 20.37
CA ALA A 370 2.38 -8.44 20.48
C ALA A 370 1.52 -9.54 21.16
N ASN A 371 2.06 -10.16 22.22
CA ASN A 371 1.38 -11.20 23.01
C ASN A 371 0.87 -10.62 24.35
N GLN A 372 0.64 -11.44 25.38
CA GLN A 372 0.18 -11.06 26.73
C GLN A 372 1.16 -11.56 27.81
N ILE A 373 2.45 -11.64 27.45
CA ILE A 373 3.50 -12.18 28.30
C ILE A 373 3.91 -11.11 29.32
N SER A 374 3.84 -11.42 30.61
CA SER A 374 4.30 -10.57 31.70
C SER A 374 5.64 -11.05 32.24
N ASP A 375 6.05 -10.51 33.39
CA ASP A 375 7.21 -10.97 34.15
C ASP A 375 7.26 -12.49 34.37
N LYS A 376 6.11 -13.16 34.58
CA LYS A 376 6.07 -14.59 34.88
C LYS A 376 6.46 -15.43 33.64
N GLY A 377 5.87 -15.13 32.48
CA GLY A 377 6.18 -15.83 31.23
C GLY A 377 7.59 -15.52 30.73
N ALA A 378 8.04 -14.26 30.88
CA ALA A 378 9.42 -13.88 30.60
C ALA A 378 10.42 -14.64 31.49
N ALA A 379 10.12 -14.82 32.78
CA ALA A 379 10.95 -15.60 33.69
C ALA A 379 10.99 -17.10 33.34
N ALA A 380 9.86 -17.67 32.90
CA ALA A 380 9.85 -19.06 32.43
C ALA A 380 10.71 -19.24 31.16
N LEU A 381 10.55 -18.36 30.17
CA LEU A 381 11.38 -18.34 28.96
C LEU A 381 12.87 -18.17 29.30
N ALA A 382 13.21 -17.31 30.26
CA ALA A 382 14.56 -17.17 30.77
C ALA A 382 15.12 -18.47 31.36
N ASP A 383 14.36 -19.17 32.20
CA ASP A 383 14.77 -20.47 32.75
C ASP A 383 14.97 -21.54 31.67
N ALA A 384 14.29 -21.43 30.52
CA ALA A 384 14.56 -22.28 29.36
C ALA A 384 15.86 -21.89 28.63
N LEU A 385 16.10 -20.58 28.42
CA LEU A 385 17.32 -20.07 27.79
C LEU A 385 18.60 -20.48 28.55
N LYS A 386 18.55 -20.67 29.87
CA LYS A 386 19.68 -21.16 30.68
C LYS A 386 20.21 -22.54 30.26
N VAL A 387 19.38 -23.38 29.62
CA VAL A 387 19.73 -24.77 29.24
C VAL A 387 19.52 -25.10 27.76
N ASN A 388 18.77 -24.26 27.05
CA ASN A 388 18.65 -24.33 25.59
C ASN A 388 19.97 -23.89 24.93
N GLN A 389 20.33 -24.59 23.85
CA GLN A 389 21.58 -24.39 23.11
C GLN A 389 21.33 -24.30 21.60
N THR A 390 20.16 -23.80 21.19
CA THR A 390 19.81 -23.66 19.76
C THR A 390 19.11 -22.37 19.42
N LEU A 391 18.33 -21.78 20.34
CA LEU A 391 17.65 -20.53 20.12
C LEU A 391 18.69 -19.40 19.99
N THR A 392 18.64 -18.72 18.85
CA THR A 392 19.49 -17.60 18.47
C THR A 392 18.69 -16.28 18.40
N HIS A 393 17.39 -16.35 18.10
CA HIS A 393 16.52 -15.17 18.00
C HIS A 393 15.26 -15.37 18.86
N LEU A 394 14.98 -14.38 19.72
CA LEU A 394 13.76 -14.32 20.53
C LEU A 394 13.17 -12.90 20.47
N ASN A 395 11.94 -12.78 19.99
CA ASN A 395 11.24 -11.51 19.90
C ASN A 395 10.08 -11.44 20.89
N LEU A 396 10.12 -10.44 21.78
CA LEU A 396 9.14 -10.17 22.84
C LEU A 396 8.64 -8.72 22.81
N TYR A 397 8.77 -8.02 21.67
CA TYR A 397 8.19 -6.68 21.46
C TYR A 397 6.71 -6.63 21.84
N SER A 398 6.22 -5.52 22.38
CA SER A 398 4.79 -5.29 22.70
C SER A 398 4.21 -6.38 23.61
N ASN A 399 4.77 -6.47 24.82
CA ASN A 399 4.31 -7.37 25.87
C ASN A 399 4.20 -6.59 27.19
N GLN A 400 3.99 -7.29 28.31
CA GLN A 400 3.78 -6.71 29.64
C GLN A 400 4.98 -6.98 30.56
N ILE A 401 6.19 -7.06 29.99
CA ILE A 401 7.42 -7.39 30.71
C ILE A 401 7.90 -6.16 31.46
N SER A 402 8.11 -6.28 32.78
CA SER A 402 8.65 -5.22 33.64
C SER A 402 10.09 -5.53 34.07
N ASP A 403 10.60 -4.78 35.05
CA ASP A 403 11.90 -5.00 35.69
C ASP A 403 12.16 -6.46 36.07
N LYS A 404 11.15 -7.21 36.54
CA LYS A 404 11.35 -8.58 37.06
C LYS A 404 11.56 -9.58 35.92
N GLY A 405 10.78 -9.48 34.85
CA GLY A 405 10.95 -10.30 33.66
C GLY A 405 12.26 -9.98 32.93
N ALA A 406 12.61 -8.69 32.83
CA ALA A 406 13.90 -8.25 32.31
C ALA A 406 15.07 -8.80 33.16
N ALA A 407 14.98 -8.76 34.49
CA ALA A 407 16.00 -9.32 35.37
C ALA A 407 16.13 -10.86 35.25
N ALA A 408 15.02 -11.58 35.06
CA ALA A 408 15.07 -13.02 34.82
C ALA A 408 15.76 -13.34 33.48
N LEU A 409 15.39 -12.65 32.39
CA LEU A 409 16.04 -12.76 31.07
C LEU A 409 17.53 -12.43 31.16
N ALA A 410 17.90 -11.41 31.93
CA ALA A 410 19.30 -11.06 32.19
C ALA A 410 20.07 -12.21 32.87
N ASP A 411 19.50 -12.81 33.93
CA ASP A 411 20.13 -13.97 34.59
C ASP A 411 20.27 -15.20 33.68
N ALA A 412 19.43 -15.32 32.65
CA ALA A 412 19.62 -16.33 31.60
C ALA A 412 20.73 -15.96 30.62
N LEU A 413 20.80 -14.72 30.15
CA LEU A 413 21.85 -14.23 29.25
C LEU A 413 23.26 -14.36 29.85
N LYS A 414 23.42 -14.32 31.17
CA LYS A 414 24.71 -14.55 31.87
C LYS A 414 25.32 -15.93 31.61
N VAL A 415 24.50 -16.93 31.27
CA VAL A 415 24.93 -18.33 31.06
C VAL A 415 24.58 -18.90 29.69
N ASN A 416 23.59 -18.33 28.99
CA ASN A 416 23.26 -18.72 27.63
C ASN A 416 24.38 -18.34 26.66
N GLN A 417 24.70 -19.25 25.74
CA GLN A 417 25.78 -19.12 24.76
C GLN A 417 25.27 -19.28 23.32
N THR A 418 24.01 -18.96 23.05
CA THR A 418 23.42 -19.11 21.71
C THR A 418 22.54 -17.95 21.26
N LEU A 419 21.87 -17.25 22.16
CA LEU A 419 21.02 -16.13 21.81
C LEU A 419 21.89 -14.98 21.29
N THR A 420 21.60 -14.55 20.07
CA THR A 420 22.26 -13.45 19.36
C THR A 420 21.34 -12.24 19.23
N HIS A 421 20.02 -12.44 19.17
CA HIS A 421 19.03 -11.36 19.05
C HIS A 421 17.95 -11.47 20.14
N LEU A 422 17.71 -10.37 20.84
CA LEU A 422 16.62 -10.21 21.81
C LEU A 422 15.92 -8.87 21.58
N ASP A 423 14.63 -8.92 21.25
CA ASP A 423 13.79 -7.72 21.12
C ASP A 423 12.82 -7.61 22.31
N LEU A 424 12.85 -6.45 22.98
CA LEU A 424 12.03 -6.07 24.14
C LEU A 424 11.40 -4.68 23.93
N TYR A 425 11.30 -4.18 22.69
CA TYR A 425 10.63 -2.91 22.35
C TYR A 425 9.22 -2.84 22.96
N PHE A 426 8.78 -1.66 23.38
CA PHE A 426 7.41 -1.40 23.83
C PHE A 426 6.96 -2.34 24.97
N ASN A 427 7.70 -2.30 26.07
CA ASN A 427 7.43 -3.05 27.31
C ASN A 427 7.46 -2.08 28.52
N GLN A 428 7.45 -2.62 29.75
CA GLN A 428 7.37 -1.85 30.99
C GLN A 428 8.69 -1.88 31.79
N ILE A 429 9.83 -2.04 31.10
CA ILE A 429 11.16 -2.18 31.70
C ILE A 429 11.67 -0.81 32.17
N SER A 430 12.04 -0.67 33.45
CA SER A 430 12.62 0.57 33.98
C SER A 430 14.14 0.47 34.21
N ASP A 431 14.72 1.48 34.85
CA ASP A 431 16.10 1.51 35.34
C ASP A 431 16.59 0.19 35.93
N LYS A 432 15.74 -0.51 36.71
CA LYS A 432 16.15 -1.72 37.42
C LYS A 432 16.26 -2.92 36.47
N GLY A 433 15.31 -3.08 35.55
CA GLY A 433 15.39 -4.11 34.52
C GLY A 433 16.52 -3.86 33.53
N ALA A 434 16.72 -2.60 33.14
CA ALA A 434 17.85 -2.17 32.33
C ALA A 434 19.21 -2.46 33.00
N ALA A 435 19.35 -2.14 34.29
CA ALA A 435 20.56 -2.43 35.05
C ALA A 435 20.83 -3.94 35.19
N ALA A 436 19.78 -4.76 35.33
CA ALA A 436 19.94 -6.21 35.33
C ALA A 436 20.44 -6.74 33.98
N LEU A 437 19.82 -6.30 32.86
CA LEU A 437 20.27 -6.62 31.51
C LEU A 437 21.71 -6.16 31.24
N ALA A 438 22.09 -4.99 31.73
CA ALA A 438 23.45 -4.48 31.67
C ALA A 438 24.46 -5.41 32.38
N ASP A 439 24.15 -5.86 33.60
CA ASP A 439 25.00 -6.82 34.31
C ASP A 439 25.12 -8.18 33.60
N ALA A 440 24.15 -8.55 32.77
CA ALA A 440 24.28 -9.71 31.89
C ALA A 440 25.17 -9.45 30.67
N LEU A 441 25.01 -8.29 30.00
CA LEU A 441 25.84 -7.88 28.85
C LEU A 441 27.33 -7.78 29.18
N LYS A 442 27.69 -7.51 30.45
CA LYS A 442 29.09 -7.50 30.93
C LYS A 442 29.80 -8.85 30.80
N VAL A 443 29.05 -9.96 30.80
CA VAL A 443 29.60 -11.33 30.78
C VAL A 443 29.11 -12.18 29.60
N ASN A 444 27.97 -11.85 29.00
CA ASN A 444 27.48 -12.52 27.80
C ASN A 444 28.40 -12.23 26.60
N GLN A 445 28.68 -13.27 25.82
CA GLN A 445 29.59 -13.24 24.66
C GLN A 445 28.90 -13.71 23.37
N THR A 446 27.57 -13.54 23.26
CA THR A 446 26.80 -14.02 22.09
C THR A 446 25.76 -13.05 21.58
N LEU A 447 25.16 -12.23 22.44
CA LEU A 447 24.15 -11.26 22.05
C LEU A 447 24.81 -10.18 21.18
N THR A 448 24.30 -10.03 19.95
CA THR A 448 24.72 -9.05 18.95
C THR A 448 23.68 -7.94 18.77
N HIS A 449 22.40 -8.22 19.03
CA HIS A 449 21.30 -7.25 18.89
C HIS A 449 20.43 -7.24 20.16
N LEU A 450 20.23 -6.04 20.71
CA LEU A 450 19.32 -5.78 21.83
C LEU A 450 18.48 -4.54 21.53
N ASN A 451 17.15 -4.70 21.55
CA ASN A 451 16.19 -3.62 21.37
C ASN A 451 15.39 -3.38 22.67
N LEU A 452 15.53 -2.19 23.24
CA LEU A 452 14.87 -1.70 24.45
C LEU A 452 14.11 -0.39 24.22
N PHE A 453 13.82 -0.04 22.96
CA PHE A 453 13.06 1.17 22.61
C PHE A 453 11.67 1.17 23.28
N SER A 454 11.08 2.35 23.43
CA SER A 454 9.82 2.65 24.13
C SER A 454 9.62 1.85 25.43
N ASN A 455 10.58 1.98 26.34
CA ASN A 455 10.54 1.45 27.71
C ASN A 455 10.90 2.58 28.71
N PRO A 456 10.34 2.61 29.93
CA PRO A 456 10.56 3.65 30.95
C PRO A 456 11.94 3.58 31.64
N ILE A 457 13.01 3.49 30.85
CA ILE A 457 14.43 3.43 31.27
C ILE A 457 14.99 4.86 31.27
N TYR A 458 15.35 5.40 32.43
CA TYR A 458 15.87 6.76 32.62
C TYR A 458 17.40 6.76 32.89
N ASP A 459 17.95 7.91 33.31
CA ASP A 459 19.36 8.20 33.64
C ASP A 459 20.13 6.94 34.14
N LYS A 460 19.64 6.28 35.20
CA LYS A 460 20.36 5.17 35.86
C LYS A 460 20.35 3.87 35.08
N GLY A 461 19.27 3.59 34.35
CA GLY A 461 19.20 2.41 33.49
C GLY A 461 20.14 2.51 32.31
N VAL A 462 20.22 3.70 31.70
CA VAL A 462 21.14 3.96 30.59
C VAL A 462 22.60 4.03 31.07
N GLU A 463 22.88 4.65 32.22
CA GLU A 463 24.21 4.61 32.86
C GLU A 463 24.71 3.17 33.04
N ALA A 464 23.85 2.27 33.54
CA ALA A 464 24.20 0.86 33.71
C ALA A 464 24.46 0.15 32.38
N LEU A 465 23.57 0.32 31.38
CA LEU A 465 23.73 -0.26 30.04
C LEU A 465 25.01 0.23 29.36
N ALA A 466 25.33 1.52 29.47
CA ALA A 466 26.58 2.09 29.00
C ALA A 466 27.81 1.49 29.70
N ASP A 467 27.77 1.31 31.02
CA ASP A 467 28.84 0.62 31.76
C ASP A 467 29.05 -0.82 31.29
N ALA A 468 28.00 -1.50 30.79
CA ALA A 468 28.14 -2.80 30.17
C ALA A 468 28.77 -2.74 28.76
N LEU A 469 28.37 -1.77 27.94
CA LEU A 469 28.93 -1.56 26.60
C LEU A 469 30.44 -1.30 26.61
N LYS A 470 31.01 -0.74 27.70
CA LYS A 470 32.46 -0.55 27.88
C LYS A 470 33.27 -1.86 27.82
N VAL A 471 32.67 -2.96 28.27
CA VAL A 471 33.34 -4.27 28.39
C VAL A 471 32.80 -5.32 27.42
N ASN A 472 31.53 -5.23 27.01
CA ASN A 472 30.94 -6.11 26.02
C ASN A 472 31.68 -5.99 24.66
N ARG A 473 31.86 -7.12 23.98
CA ARG A 473 32.62 -7.24 22.72
C ARG A 473 31.82 -7.98 21.64
N THR A 474 30.48 -7.97 21.71
CA THR A 474 29.62 -8.72 20.79
C THR A 474 28.43 -7.92 20.28
N LEU A 475 27.91 -6.97 21.04
CA LEU A 475 26.79 -6.15 20.62
C LEU A 475 27.20 -5.27 19.44
N THR A 476 26.47 -5.41 18.33
CA THR A 476 26.64 -4.65 17.07
C THR A 476 25.52 -3.63 16.86
N SER A 477 24.31 -3.93 17.34
CA SER A 477 23.15 -3.05 17.29
C SER A 477 22.54 -2.87 18.68
N PHE A 478 22.35 -1.60 19.07
CA PHE A 478 21.75 -1.23 20.34
C PHE A 478 20.70 -0.14 20.11
N ARG A 479 19.49 -0.40 20.61
CA ARG A 479 18.41 0.57 20.68
C ARG A 479 17.89 0.66 22.11
N VAL A 480 17.76 1.87 22.60
CA VAL A 480 16.96 2.26 23.76
C VAL A 480 16.01 3.38 23.28
N ASP A 481 15.11 3.94 24.11
CA ASP A 481 14.55 5.32 23.99
C ASP A 481 13.05 5.58 23.84
N ASP A 482 12.66 6.86 23.70
CA ASP A 482 11.35 7.50 23.92
C ASP A 482 10.80 7.38 25.36
N ASN A 483 11.29 8.23 26.29
CA ASN A 483 10.68 8.46 27.63
C ASN A 483 11.19 9.73 28.39
N GLN A 484 11.27 10.90 27.73
CA GLN A 484 11.63 12.22 28.32
C GLN A 484 12.99 12.28 29.08
N LYS A 485 14.11 12.34 28.36
CA LYS A 485 15.45 12.06 28.92
C LYS A 485 16.49 13.16 28.68
N SER A 486 17.74 12.97 29.10
CA SER A 486 18.73 14.06 29.26
C SER A 486 20.12 13.78 28.67
N ASP A 487 20.91 14.85 28.45
CA ASP A 487 22.29 14.78 27.94
C ASP A 487 23.21 13.79 28.67
N LYS A 488 22.95 13.51 29.96
CA LYS A 488 23.78 12.59 30.76
C LYS A 488 23.73 11.15 30.25
N GLU A 489 22.58 10.72 29.74
CA GLU A 489 22.41 9.38 29.20
C GLU A 489 23.26 9.22 27.94
N THR A 490 23.18 10.22 27.07
CA THR A 490 24.03 10.35 25.89
C THR A 490 25.51 10.43 26.26
N GLU A 491 25.89 11.18 27.32
CA GLU A 491 27.26 11.18 27.86
C GLU A 491 27.70 9.79 28.35
N ALA A 492 26.82 9.02 29.00
CA ALA A 492 27.13 7.69 29.47
C ALA A 492 27.38 6.73 28.30
N VAL A 493 26.42 6.63 27.36
CA VAL A 493 26.53 5.83 26.13
C VAL A 493 27.76 6.25 25.33
N ALA A 494 27.98 7.56 25.17
CA ALA A 494 29.17 8.09 24.51
C ALA A 494 30.46 7.58 25.18
N ASN A 495 30.60 7.75 26.49
CA ASN A 495 31.79 7.29 27.21
C ASN A 495 31.99 5.76 27.13
N ALA A 496 30.96 4.98 26.84
CA ALA A 496 31.10 3.56 26.52
C ALA A 496 31.66 3.30 25.12
N LEU A 497 31.16 4.01 24.11
CA LEU A 497 31.56 3.89 22.71
C LEU A 497 33.01 4.30 22.43
N LYS A 498 33.63 5.10 23.32
CA LYS A 498 35.08 5.40 23.28
C LYS A 498 35.96 4.14 23.40
N VAL A 499 35.45 3.06 24.00
CA VAL A 499 36.21 1.81 24.25
C VAL A 499 35.50 0.54 23.76
N ASN A 500 34.25 0.64 23.30
CA ASN A 500 33.54 -0.47 22.66
C ASN A 500 34.08 -0.69 21.22
N PRO A 501 34.36 -1.94 20.79
CA PRO A 501 35.00 -2.22 19.50
C PRO A 501 34.06 -2.98 18.54
N THR A 502 32.75 -3.01 18.80
CA THR A 502 31.80 -3.83 18.01
C THR A 502 30.52 -3.12 17.61
N LEU A 503 30.09 -2.06 18.30
CA LEU A 503 28.83 -1.40 17.95
C LEU A 503 28.96 -0.66 16.60
N THR A 504 28.12 -1.06 15.65
CA THR A 504 28.06 -0.48 14.29
C THR A 504 26.84 0.40 14.08
N THR A 505 25.76 0.17 14.82
CA THR A 505 24.51 0.97 14.73
C THR A 505 24.05 1.43 16.10
N LEU A 506 23.80 2.74 16.20
CA LEU A 506 23.26 3.40 17.38
C LEU A 506 22.02 4.24 16.98
N ASP A 507 20.90 3.97 17.64
CA ASP A 507 19.61 4.62 17.41
C ASP A 507 19.22 5.35 18.70
N LEU A 508 19.07 6.68 18.65
CA LEU A 508 18.82 7.58 19.79
C LEU A 508 17.70 8.60 19.49
N VAL A 509 16.65 8.16 18.79
CA VAL A 509 15.51 9.01 18.42
C VAL A 509 14.65 9.40 19.63
N GLY A 510 14.20 10.65 19.69
CA GLY A 510 13.17 11.07 20.65
C GLY A 510 13.68 11.32 22.09
N ASN A 511 14.96 11.63 22.25
CA ASN A 511 15.63 11.65 23.56
C ASN A 511 15.79 13.03 24.22
N GLN A 512 15.32 14.11 23.59
CA GLN A 512 15.55 15.48 24.05
C GLN A 512 17.05 15.86 24.18
N ILE A 513 17.94 15.18 23.45
CA ILE A 513 19.40 15.42 23.45
C ILE A 513 19.68 16.87 23.05
N SER A 514 20.43 17.60 23.88
CA SER A 514 20.83 18.98 23.59
C SER A 514 22.22 19.02 22.94
N ASP A 515 22.73 20.24 22.74
CA ASP A 515 24.10 20.47 22.29
C ASP A 515 25.16 19.69 23.09
N ARG A 516 24.95 19.49 24.40
CA ARG A 516 25.91 18.83 25.28
C ARG A 516 25.97 17.32 25.06
N GLY A 517 24.84 16.64 24.88
CA GLY A 517 24.84 15.22 24.53
C GLY A 517 25.40 15.00 23.12
N ALA A 518 25.11 15.89 22.17
CA ALA A 518 25.72 15.87 20.84
C ALA A 518 27.24 16.10 20.88
N GLU A 519 27.73 16.99 21.73
CA GLU A 519 29.17 17.18 21.99
C GLU A 519 29.84 15.89 22.49
N ALA A 520 29.19 15.18 23.41
CA ALA A 520 29.69 13.90 23.91
C ALA A 520 29.77 12.82 22.80
N ILE A 521 28.77 12.75 21.91
CA ILE A 521 28.81 11.86 20.72
C ILE A 521 29.88 12.31 19.72
N GLY A 522 30.08 13.62 19.52
CA GLY A 522 31.17 14.15 18.71
C GLY A 522 32.54 13.68 19.24
N ASP A 523 32.79 13.82 20.53
CA ASP A 523 34.02 13.34 21.16
C ASP A 523 34.27 11.83 21.03
N VAL A 524 33.21 11.04 20.86
CA VAL A 524 33.29 9.61 20.54
C VAL A 524 33.64 9.37 19.10
N LEU A 525 32.95 10.02 18.16
CA LEU A 525 33.12 9.81 16.73
C LEU A 525 34.57 10.13 16.27
N LYS A 526 35.29 10.99 17.00
CA LYS A 526 36.73 11.27 16.82
C LYS A 526 37.65 10.05 17.07
N VAL A 527 37.22 9.09 17.90
CA VAL A 527 38.06 7.94 18.36
C VAL A 527 37.46 6.56 18.09
N ASN A 528 36.13 6.46 17.98
CA ASN A 528 35.45 5.22 17.65
C ASN A 528 35.65 4.89 16.16
N GLN A 529 35.99 3.62 15.90
CA GLN A 529 36.31 3.10 14.56
C GLN A 529 35.36 1.95 14.17
N THR A 530 34.11 2.00 14.63
CA THR A 530 33.15 0.89 14.45
C THR A 530 31.76 1.35 14.04
N LEU A 531 31.32 2.52 14.51
CA LEU A 531 29.98 3.02 14.24
C LEU A 531 29.86 3.44 12.77
N THR A 532 28.90 2.82 12.06
CA THR A 532 28.57 3.06 10.67
C THR A 532 27.23 3.76 10.47
N ALA A 533 26.32 3.67 11.44
CA ALA A 533 25.03 4.36 11.40
C ALA A 533 24.69 4.97 12.77
N LEU A 534 24.29 6.25 12.74
CA LEU A 534 23.88 7.04 13.89
C LEU A 534 22.57 7.76 13.58
N ASN A 535 21.55 7.52 14.39
CA ASN A 535 20.27 8.21 14.30
C ASN A 535 20.02 9.06 15.55
N LEU A 536 19.80 10.36 15.33
CA LEU A 536 19.55 11.38 16.35
C LEU A 536 18.28 12.19 16.01
N GLU A 537 17.34 11.64 15.24
CA GLU A 537 16.08 12.32 14.89
C GLU A 537 15.26 12.70 16.15
N TRP A 538 14.46 13.77 16.09
CA TRP A 538 13.57 14.21 17.19
C TRP A 538 14.32 14.51 18.51
N ASN A 539 15.30 15.40 18.43
CA ASN A 539 16.09 15.86 19.58
C ASN A 539 16.16 17.41 19.62
N HIS A 540 16.91 17.97 20.57
CA HIS A 540 17.10 19.42 20.76
C HIS A 540 18.53 19.88 20.40
N ILE A 541 19.16 19.21 19.43
CA ILE A 541 20.52 19.52 19.00
C ILE A 541 20.49 20.82 18.19
N SER A 542 21.26 21.84 18.61
CA SER A 542 21.39 23.11 17.92
C SER A 542 22.69 23.15 17.09
N HIS A 543 23.10 24.34 16.62
CA HIS A 543 24.36 24.48 15.88
C HIS A 543 25.59 24.07 16.68
N LYS A 544 25.62 24.18 18.02
CA LYS A 544 26.83 23.87 18.80
C LYS A 544 27.07 22.37 18.92
N GLY A 545 26.02 21.60 19.19
CA GLY A 545 26.09 20.14 19.15
C GLY A 545 26.44 19.64 17.75
N THR A 546 25.88 20.28 16.73
CA THR A 546 26.19 20.00 15.33
C THR A 546 27.63 20.38 14.97
N GLU A 547 28.19 21.44 15.55
CA GLU A 547 29.59 21.84 15.38
C GLU A 547 30.54 20.76 15.91
N ALA A 548 30.27 20.23 17.11
CA ALA A 548 31.03 19.13 17.69
C ALA A 548 30.91 17.83 16.88
N LEU A 549 29.73 17.52 16.33
CA LEU A 549 29.53 16.39 15.41
C LEU A 549 30.29 16.60 14.07
N GLY A 550 30.23 17.80 13.50
CA GLY A 550 30.98 18.15 12.29
C GLY A 550 32.49 18.04 12.47
N ASP A 551 33.03 18.57 13.55
CA ASP A 551 34.46 18.42 13.88
C ASP A 551 34.87 16.96 14.10
N ALA A 552 33.96 16.12 14.59
CA ALA A 552 34.20 14.69 14.71
C ALA A 552 34.20 13.96 13.36
N LEU A 553 33.26 14.30 12.47
CA LEU A 553 33.14 13.73 11.14
C LEU A 553 34.35 14.04 10.24
N LYS A 554 35.08 15.13 10.51
CA LYS A 554 36.38 15.43 9.86
C LYS A 554 37.46 14.37 10.13
N LEU A 555 37.37 13.67 11.27
CA LEU A 555 38.32 12.66 11.71
C LEU A 555 37.76 11.23 11.59
N ASN A 556 36.44 11.06 11.68
CA ASN A 556 35.79 9.76 11.61
C ASN A 556 35.93 9.14 10.21
N GLN A 557 36.21 7.84 10.18
CA GLN A 557 36.44 7.06 8.96
C GLN A 557 35.52 5.83 8.87
N THR A 558 34.35 5.86 9.52
CA THR A 558 33.43 4.72 9.58
C THR A 558 31.97 5.05 9.40
N LEU A 559 31.52 6.26 9.75
CA LEU A 559 30.11 6.62 9.69
C LEU A 559 29.66 6.79 8.23
N ILE A 560 28.62 6.05 7.86
CA ILE A 560 28.00 5.98 6.52
C ILE A 560 26.66 6.71 6.53
N ILE A 561 25.89 6.58 7.61
CA ILE A 561 24.56 7.17 7.76
C ILE A 561 24.53 8.05 9.01
N LEU A 562 24.08 9.30 8.85
CA LEU A 562 23.77 10.22 9.94
C LEU A 562 22.38 10.80 9.72
N ASP A 563 21.49 10.56 10.69
CA ASP A 563 20.19 11.24 10.75
C ASP A 563 20.17 12.24 11.91
N LEU A 564 19.83 13.49 11.57
CA LEU A 564 19.71 14.66 12.43
C LEU A 564 18.39 15.41 12.14
N GLY A 565 17.39 14.71 11.60
CA GLY A 565 16.07 15.29 11.33
C GLY A 565 15.38 15.78 12.62
N SER A 566 14.43 16.70 12.49
CA SER A 566 13.57 17.17 13.59
C SER A 566 14.39 17.64 14.81
N ASN A 567 15.30 18.58 14.57
CA ASN A 567 16.23 19.17 15.56
C ASN A 567 16.24 20.71 15.45
N GLU A 568 17.18 21.39 16.11
CA GLU A 568 17.26 22.87 16.18
C GLU A 568 18.46 23.45 15.41
N ILE A 569 18.96 22.74 14.40
CA ILE A 569 20.20 23.06 13.66
C ILE A 569 20.03 24.31 12.79
N SER A 570 20.85 25.35 13.02
CA SER A 570 20.90 26.57 12.20
C SER A 570 21.98 26.51 11.10
N ASP A 571 22.11 27.58 10.32
CA ASP A 571 23.12 27.74 9.27
C ASP A 571 24.54 27.40 9.72
N GLU A 572 24.91 27.77 10.94
CA GLU A 572 26.22 27.51 11.54
C GLU A 572 26.46 26.00 11.74
N GLY A 573 25.43 25.25 12.13
CA GLY A 573 25.50 23.79 12.26
C GLY A 573 25.56 23.10 10.89
N ALA A 574 24.73 23.54 9.94
CA ALA A 574 24.79 23.07 8.55
C ALA A 574 26.17 23.33 7.93
N LYS A 575 26.79 24.48 8.24
CA LYS A 575 28.16 24.79 7.83
C LYS A 575 29.18 23.85 8.47
N ALA A 576 29.08 23.52 9.75
CA ALA A 576 30.02 22.60 10.38
C ALA A 576 29.97 21.19 9.77
N LEU A 577 28.77 20.71 9.41
CA LEU A 577 28.60 19.47 8.64
C LEU A 577 29.17 19.59 7.22
N ALA A 578 29.01 20.74 6.57
CA ALA A 578 29.60 21.01 5.26
C ALA A 578 31.14 21.00 5.28
N ASP A 579 31.75 21.65 6.27
CA ASP A 579 33.20 21.64 6.48
C ASP A 579 33.72 20.21 6.76
N ALA A 580 32.88 19.33 7.32
CA ALA A 580 33.19 17.90 7.47
C ALA A 580 33.06 17.11 6.16
N LEU A 581 31.98 17.33 5.39
CA LEU A 581 31.71 16.66 4.10
C LEU A 581 32.79 16.92 3.03
N GLN A 582 33.56 17.99 3.16
CA GLN A 582 34.70 18.29 2.28
C GLN A 582 35.88 17.33 2.45
N VAL A 583 36.04 16.72 3.63
CA VAL A 583 37.18 15.85 3.97
C VAL A 583 36.79 14.43 4.37
N ASN A 584 35.56 14.21 4.83
CA ASN A 584 35.04 12.90 5.17
C ASN A 584 34.91 12.02 3.91
N GLN A 585 35.29 10.74 4.04
CA GLN A 585 35.34 9.78 2.94
C GLN A 585 34.44 8.56 3.16
N THR A 586 33.43 8.65 4.04
CA THR A 586 32.54 7.51 4.36
C THR A 586 31.06 7.84 4.36
N LEU A 587 30.67 9.07 4.70
CA LEU A 587 29.26 9.43 4.84
C LEU A 587 28.57 9.44 3.47
N THR A 588 27.57 8.57 3.31
CA THR A 588 26.77 8.46 2.08
C THR A 588 25.37 9.04 2.23
N THR A 589 24.86 9.11 3.45
CA THR A 589 23.47 9.49 3.73
C THR A 589 23.42 10.49 4.88
N LEU A 590 22.83 11.66 4.62
CA LEU A 590 22.66 12.73 5.59
C LEU A 590 21.22 13.24 5.57
N HIS A 591 20.52 13.12 6.70
CA HIS A 591 19.17 13.64 6.89
C HIS A 591 19.21 14.84 7.85
N LEU A 592 18.68 15.97 7.40
CA LEU A 592 18.62 17.26 8.08
C LEU A 592 17.24 17.90 7.96
N GLY A 593 16.20 17.08 7.74
CA GLY A 593 14.83 17.58 7.60
C GLY A 593 14.32 18.21 8.90
N SER A 594 13.34 19.12 8.83
CA SER A 594 12.71 19.74 10.01
C SER A 594 13.72 20.42 10.95
N ASN A 595 14.51 21.34 10.41
CA ASN A 595 15.55 22.09 11.14
C ASN A 595 15.41 23.61 10.86
N LYS A 596 16.40 24.41 11.28
CA LYS A 596 16.43 25.88 11.14
C LYS A 596 17.47 26.34 10.10
N ILE A 597 17.71 25.54 9.06
CA ILE A 597 18.69 25.81 8.01
C ILE A 597 18.10 26.79 6.99
N SER A 598 18.83 27.84 6.63
CA SER A 598 18.44 28.85 5.65
C SER A 598 19.28 28.78 4.37
N GLU A 599 19.15 29.79 3.50
CA GLU A 599 19.98 29.97 2.30
C GLU A 599 21.50 29.86 2.56
N LYS A 600 22.00 30.26 3.74
CA LYS A 600 23.44 30.22 4.06
C LYS A 600 23.92 28.82 4.43
N GLY A 601 23.11 28.06 5.16
CA GLY A 601 23.42 26.67 5.48
C GLY A 601 23.40 25.79 4.23
N ALA A 602 22.45 26.04 3.31
CA ALA A 602 22.49 25.42 1.98
C ALA A 602 23.68 25.88 1.14
N GLU A 603 24.12 27.15 1.21
CA GLU A 603 25.34 27.63 0.56
C GLU A 603 26.56 26.82 1.00
N ALA A 604 26.74 26.61 2.31
CA ALA A 604 27.83 25.80 2.84
C ALA A 604 27.74 24.34 2.39
N LEU A 605 26.57 23.69 2.55
CA LEU A 605 26.36 22.29 2.12
C LEU A 605 26.58 22.11 0.61
N ALA A 606 26.21 23.11 -0.20
CA ALA A 606 26.48 23.12 -1.63
C ALA A 606 27.98 23.21 -1.96
N ASP A 607 28.72 24.09 -1.28
CA ASP A 607 30.18 24.18 -1.47
C ASP A 607 30.88 22.86 -1.08
N ALA A 608 30.39 22.17 -0.05
CA ALA A 608 30.86 20.83 0.29
C ALA A 608 30.52 19.77 -0.78
N LEU A 609 29.29 19.78 -1.32
CA LEU A 609 28.86 18.85 -2.38
C LEU A 609 29.68 18.98 -3.69
N LYS A 610 30.34 20.12 -3.93
CA LYS A 610 31.27 20.29 -5.07
C LYS A 610 32.54 19.46 -4.95
N VAL A 611 32.92 19.10 -3.72
CA VAL A 611 34.19 18.41 -3.40
C VAL A 611 33.95 16.99 -2.87
N SER A 612 32.88 16.78 -2.09
CA SER A 612 32.52 15.49 -1.49
C SER A 612 32.32 14.41 -2.54
N GLN A 613 32.93 13.24 -2.31
CA GLN A 613 32.93 12.11 -3.24
C GLN A 613 32.12 10.91 -2.73
N THR A 614 31.36 11.07 -1.64
CA THR A 614 30.67 9.95 -0.99
C THR A 614 29.18 10.16 -0.75
N LEU A 615 28.69 11.39 -0.65
CA LEU A 615 27.27 11.62 -0.35
C LEU A 615 26.37 11.26 -1.54
N HIS A 616 25.46 10.31 -1.31
CA HIS A 616 24.46 9.81 -2.25
C HIS A 616 23.04 10.32 -1.93
N THR A 617 22.73 10.55 -0.65
CA THR A 617 21.41 11.02 -0.21
C THR A 617 21.54 12.23 0.70
N LEU A 618 20.82 13.30 0.36
CA LEU A 618 20.69 14.50 1.19
C LEU A 618 19.21 14.87 1.34
N SER A 619 18.72 14.91 2.58
CA SER A 619 17.36 15.38 2.91
C SER A 619 17.42 16.69 3.67
N LEU A 620 16.81 17.74 3.10
CA LEU A 620 16.69 19.09 3.67
C LEU A 620 15.21 19.51 3.77
N CYS A 621 14.27 18.57 3.85
CA CYS A 621 12.84 18.85 3.95
C CYS A 621 12.52 19.81 5.11
N PHE A 622 11.47 20.64 5.04
CA PHE A 622 11.00 21.47 6.17
C PHE A 622 12.12 22.34 6.78
N ASN A 623 12.76 23.16 5.94
CA ASN A 623 13.76 24.17 6.31
C ASN A 623 13.38 25.50 5.62
N ASP A 624 14.26 26.52 5.61
CA ASP A 624 14.03 27.81 4.93
C ASP A 624 15.12 28.08 3.87
N ILE A 625 15.44 27.07 3.07
CA ILE A 625 16.54 27.11 2.08
C ILE A 625 16.36 28.22 1.03
N ALA A 626 15.12 28.52 0.65
CA ALA A 626 14.73 29.58 -0.29
C ALA A 626 15.45 29.53 -1.66
N ASP A 627 15.22 30.55 -2.50
CA ASP A 627 15.80 30.63 -3.85
C ASP A 627 17.33 30.60 -3.87
N LYS A 628 18.00 31.32 -2.95
CA LYS A 628 19.47 31.41 -2.95
C LYS A 628 20.12 30.10 -2.51
N GLY A 629 19.53 29.40 -1.53
CA GLY A 629 20.02 28.08 -1.14
C GLY A 629 19.82 27.05 -2.25
N ALA A 630 18.68 27.09 -2.94
CA ALA A 630 18.43 26.27 -4.13
C ALA A 630 19.39 26.60 -5.28
N GLU A 631 19.73 27.89 -5.50
CA GLU A 631 20.75 28.33 -6.45
C GLU A 631 22.12 27.72 -6.16
N ARG A 632 22.54 27.73 -4.89
CA ARG A 632 23.83 27.16 -4.48
C ARG A 632 23.86 25.65 -4.65
N LEU A 633 22.84 24.94 -4.18
CA LEU A 633 22.71 23.49 -4.36
C LEU A 633 22.71 23.10 -5.84
N ALA A 634 22.07 23.89 -6.70
CA ALA A 634 22.13 23.71 -8.14
C ALA A 634 23.56 23.85 -8.71
N ASP A 635 24.30 24.88 -8.31
CA ASP A 635 25.70 25.04 -8.73
C ASP A 635 26.60 23.87 -8.28
N ALA A 636 26.29 23.25 -7.15
CA ALA A 636 26.95 22.02 -6.71
C ALA A 636 26.57 20.80 -7.57
N LEU A 637 25.28 20.61 -7.84
CA LEU A 637 24.76 19.50 -8.66
C LEU A 637 25.30 19.48 -10.09
N LYS A 638 25.75 20.63 -10.63
CA LYS A 638 26.41 20.71 -11.96
C LYS A 638 27.75 19.95 -12.01
N VAL A 639 28.47 19.90 -10.89
CA VAL A 639 29.80 19.26 -10.79
C VAL A 639 29.80 17.97 -9.98
N ASN A 640 28.91 17.83 -9.00
CA ASN A 640 28.77 16.63 -8.19
C ASN A 640 28.39 15.40 -9.05
N ARG A 641 28.99 14.24 -8.74
CA ARG A 641 28.82 12.97 -9.45
C ARG A 641 28.50 11.81 -8.49
N THR A 642 27.86 12.09 -7.36
CA THR A 642 27.58 11.10 -6.31
C THR A 642 26.15 11.15 -5.80
N LEU A 643 25.53 12.33 -5.75
CA LEU A 643 24.18 12.48 -5.22
C LEU A 643 23.15 11.85 -6.17
N ILE A 644 22.37 10.92 -5.60
CA ILE A 644 21.30 10.16 -6.24
C ILE A 644 19.92 10.70 -5.81
N THR A 645 19.80 11.10 -4.55
CA THR A 645 18.53 11.55 -3.95
C THR A 645 18.72 12.91 -3.27
N LEU A 646 17.89 13.88 -3.67
CA LEU A 646 17.81 15.19 -3.04
C LEU A 646 16.36 15.51 -2.68
N SER A 647 16.11 15.80 -1.41
CA SER A 647 14.80 16.23 -0.94
C SER A 647 14.82 17.66 -0.40
N LEU A 648 14.06 18.53 -1.06
CA LEU A 648 13.88 19.96 -0.79
C LEU A 648 12.40 20.29 -0.52
N SER A 649 11.60 19.31 -0.13
CA SER A 649 10.21 19.47 0.31
C SER A 649 10.06 20.61 1.33
N ASN A 650 9.11 21.53 1.15
CA ASN A 650 8.77 22.58 2.11
C ASN A 650 9.96 23.48 2.51
N ASN A 651 10.37 24.37 1.60
CA ASN A 651 11.60 25.17 1.70
C ASN A 651 11.53 26.60 1.14
N ASN A 652 10.33 27.14 0.88
CA ASN A 652 10.15 28.47 0.27
C ASN A 652 10.89 28.68 -1.07
N ILE A 653 11.13 27.62 -1.84
CA ILE A 653 11.77 27.72 -3.16
C ILE A 653 10.76 28.26 -4.18
N SER A 654 11.08 29.37 -4.86
CA SER A 654 10.25 29.95 -5.92
C SER A 654 10.76 29.54 -7.31
N ASP A 655 10.21 30.16 -8.35
CA ASP A 655 10.66 29.99 -9.74
C ASP A 655 12.16 30.18 -9.92
N LYS A 656 12.80 31.12 -9.22
CA LYS A 656 14.24 31.40 -9.37
C LYS A 656 15.11 30.25 -8.87
N GLY A 657 14.75 29.65 -7.73
CA GLY A 657 15.42 28.46 -7.24
C GLY A 657 15.17 27.25 -8.14
N ALA A 658 13.94 27.09 -8.65
CA ALA A 658 13.60 26.04 -9.60
C ALA A 658 14.33 26.18 -10.96
N GLU A 659 14.46 27.40 -11.49
CA GLU A 659 15.27 27.70 -12.68
C GLU A 659 16.73 27.27 -12.52
N ARG A 660 17.31 27.53 -11.35
CA ARG A 660 18.69 27.11 -11.04
C ARG A 660 18.81 25.60 -10.93
N LEU A 661 17.91 24.94 -10.17
CA LEU A 661 17.86 23.47 -10.07
C LEU A 661 17.71 22.82 -11.46
N ALA A 662 16.90 23.41 -12.33
CA ALA A 662 16.77 23.02 -13.73
C ALA A 662 18.09 23.15 -14.51
N ASP A 663 18.80 24.28 -14.40
CA ASP A 663 20.14 24.44 -15.01
C ASP A 663 21.12 23.34 -14.57
N ALA A 664 21.02 22.86 -13.34
CA ALA A 664 21.83 21.73 -12.87
C ALA A 664 21.41 20.39 -13.46
N LEU A 665 20.10 20.10 -13.48
CA LEU A 665 19.56 18.85 -14.03
C LEU A 665 19.93 18.61 -15.51
N LYS A 666 20.17 19.68 -16.29
CA LYS A 666 20.63 19.59 -17.69
C LYS A 666 21.99 18.89 -17.86
N VAL A 667 22.84 18.91 -16.85
CA VAL A 667 24.24 18.40 -16.89
C VAL A 667 24.57 17.40 -15.78
N ASN A 668 23.73 17.33 -14.73
CA ASN A 668 23.82 16.29 -13.73
C ASN A 668 23.43 14.94 -14.33
N ALA A 669 24.19 13.90 -13.99
CA ALA A 669 24.06 12.55 -14.55
C ALA A 669 24.03 11.48 -13.45
N THR A 670 23.53 11.82 -12.25
CA THR A 670 23.46 10.90 -11.10
C THR A 670 22.17 10.98 -10.31
N LEU A 671 21.52 12.15 -10.27
CA LEU A 671 20.30 12.35 -9.50
C LEU A 671 19.13 11.59 -10.15
N THR A 672 18.54 10.66 -9.41
CA THR A 672 17.37 9.87 -9.85
C THR A 672 16.07 10.31 -9.21
N THR A 673 16.15 10.92 -8.02
CA THR A 673 14.99 11.35 -7.24
C THR A 673 15.17 12.78 -6.77
N MET A 674 14.23 13.64 -7.14
CA MET A 674 14.12 15.02 -6.65
C MET A 674 12.72 15.24 -6.07
N ASN A 675 12.64 15.63 -4.80
CA ASN A 675 11.38 16.03 -4.16
C ASN A 675 11.42 17.53 -3.85
N CYS A 676 10.52 18.28 -4.48
CA CYS A 676 10.32 19.72 -4.29
C CYS A 676 8.88 20.06 -3.90
N GLN A 677 8.13 19.13 -3.29
CA GLN A 677 6.76 19.36 -2.84
C GLN A 677 6.66 20.55 -1.85
N ARG A 678 5.49 21.17 -1.74
CA ARG A 678 5.20 22.25 -0.75
C ARG A 678 6.13 23.46 -0.87
N ASN A 679 6.43 23.88 -2.09
CA ASN A 679 7.25 25.07 -2.36
C ASN A 679 6.41 26.16 -3.07
N GLN A 680 7.05 27.23 -3.51
CA GLN A 680 6.44 28.37 -4.20
C GLN A 680 6.73 28.34 -5.71
N ILE A 681 6.98 27.15 -6.28
CA ILE A 681 7.32 26.98 -7.70
C ILE A 681 6.06 27.22 -8.52
N SER A 682 6.11 28.15 -9.47
CA SER A 682 4.99 28.49 -10.34
C SER A 682 5.25 28.04 -11.80
N GLU A 683 4.61 28.69 -12.76
CA GLU A 683 4.70 28.31 -14.17
C GLU A 683 6.11 28.47 -14.76
N GLN A 684 6.86 29.50 -14.33
CA GLN A 684 8.22 29.75 -14.84
C GLN A 684 9.22 28.68 -14.36
N GLY A 685 9.19 28.32 -13.08
CA GLY A 685 10.05 27.28 -12.51
C GLY A 685 9.72 25.90 -13.05
N ALA A 686 8.43 25.61 -13.27
CA ALA A 686 7.98 24.40 -13.94
C ALA A 686 8.44 24.33 -15.41
N GLU A 687 8.39 25.45 -16.15
CA GLU A 687 8.92 25.53 -17.52
C GLU A 687 10.42 25.23 -17.57
N ALA A 688 11.19 25.83 -16.67
CA ALA A 688 12.62 25.58 -16.58
C ALA A 688 12.93 24.11 -16.27
N LEU A 689 12.27 23.53 -15.25
CA LEU A 689 12.40 22.12 -14.87
C LEU A 689 12.03 21.18 -16.03
N GLY A 690 10.95 21.48 -16.75
CA GLY A 690 10.57 20.76 -17.98
C GLY A 690 11.70 20.80 -19.02
N TYR A 691 12.23 21.99 -19.35
CA TYR A 691 13.32 22.10 -20.31
C TYR A 691 14.55 21.29 -19.88
N ALA A 692 14.83 21.20 -18.58
CA ALA A 692 15.89 20.34 -18.05
C ALA A 692 15.59 18.84 -18.21
N LEU A 693 14.35 18.39 -17.93
CA LEU A 693 13.91 17.00 -18.12
C LEU A 693 14.05 16.51 -19.57
N LYS A 694 13.98 17.41 -20.56
CA LYS A 694 14.24 17.05 -21.97
C LYS A 694 15.68 16.59 -22.21
N LEU A 695 16.65 17.09 -21.44
CA LEU A 695 18.07 16.77 -21.58
C LEU A 695 18.54 15.74 -20.53
N ASN A 696 17.95 15.77 -19.33
CA ASN A 696 18.30 14.88 -18.24
C ASN A 696 17.92 13.42 -18.57
N GLN A 697 18.85 12.50 -18.30
CA GLN A 697 18.70 11.07 -18.60
C GLN A 697 18.66 10.17 -17.36
N THR A 698 18.50 10.74 -16.16
CA THR A 698 18.71 10.03 -14.89
C THR A 698 17.55 10.16 -13.91
N LEU A 699 16.78 11.24 -13.98
CA LEU A 699 15.64 11.47 -13.08
C LEU A 699 14.48 10.52 -13.41
N ILE A 700 14.13 9.68 -12.43
CA ILE A 700 13.07 8.67 -12.47
C ILE A 700 11.82 9.19 -11.75
N THR A 701 12.01 9.94 -10.66
CA THR A 701 10.96 10.46 -9.80
C THR A 701 11.13 11.96 -9.57
N LEU A 702 10.06 12.71 -9.85
CA LEU A 702 9.96 14.14 -9.56
C LEU A 702 8.66 14.40 -8.79
N ASP A 703 8.78 14.96 -7.60
CA ASP A 703 7.64 15.45 -6.82
C ASP A 703 7.61 16.98 -6.82
N LEU A 704 6.50 17.54 -7.34
CA LEU A 704 6.21 18.97 -7.39
C LEU A 704 4.85 19.28 -6.73
N SER A 705 4.27 18.37 -5.95
CA SER A 705 2.96 18.57 -5.33
C SER A 705 2.91 19.78 -4.37
N SER A 706 1.72 20.34 -4.13
CA SER A 706 1.50 21.52 -3.29
C SER A 706 2.35 22.73 -3.73
N ASN A 707 2.32 23.08 -5.02
CA ASN A 707 3.03 24.23 -5.59
C ASN A 707 2.04 25.14 -6.35
N HIS A 708 2.52 26.03 -7.23
CA HIS A 708 1.71 27.00 -7.99
C HIS A 708 1.88 26.82 -9.52
N ILE A 709 2.17 25.59 -9.94
CA ILE A 709 2.59 25.21 -11.31
C ILE A 709 1.71 25.78 -12.43
N SER A 710 0.40 25.87 -12.20
CA SER A 710 -0.57 26.41 -13.16
C SER A 710 -0.69 25.60 -14.47
N ASP A 711 -1.65 25.98 -15.31
CA ASP A 711 -1.79 25.45 -16.67
C ASP A 711 -0.51 25.56 -17.52
N LYS A 712 0.23 26.69 -17.41
CA LYS A 712 1.39 26.93 -18.28
C LYS A 712 2.61 26.10 -17.85
N GLY A 713 2.83 25.97 -16.54
CA GLY A 713 3.88 25.08 -16.03
C GLY A 713 3.58 23.62 -16.37
N ALA A 714 2.31 23.22 -16.26
CA ALA A 714 1.86 21.91 -16.71
C ALA A 714 2.05 21.71 -18.23
N GLU A 715 1.80 22.73 -19.05
CA GLU A 715 2.04 22.70 -20.50
C GLU A 715 3.52 22.50 -20.85
N ALA A 716 4.42 23.22 -20.19
CA ALA A 716 5.86 23.10 -20.43
C ALA A 716 6.46 21.78 -19.92
N LEU A 717 6.02 21.30 -18.75
CA LEU A 717 6.35 19.95 -18.26
C LEU A 717 5.83 18.88 -19.22
N ALA A 718 4.59 19.01 -19.70
CA ALA A 718 4.02 18.09 -20.67
C ALA A 718 4.84 18.08 -21.98
N ASP A 719 5.10 19.22 -22.60
CA ASP A 719 5.81 19.32 -23.89
C ASP A 719 7.19 18.66 -23.89
N THR A 720 7.88 18.72 -22.75
CA THR A 720 9.23 18.19 -22.58
C THR A 720 9.22 16.68 -22.27
N LEU A 721 8.23 16.21 -21.52
CA LEU A 721 7.99 14.77 -21.27
C LEU A 721 7.58 13.97 -22.51
N LYS A 722 7.25 14.62 -23.64
CA LYS A 722 7.11 13.95 -24.96
C LYS A 722 8.43 13.33 -25.45
N LEU A 723 9.56 13.89 -24.99
CA LEU A 723 10.90 13.50 -25.41
C LEU A 723 11.68 12.79 -24.31
N ASN A 724 11.44 13.11 -23.03
CA ASN A 724 12.06 12.41 -21.90
C ASN A 724 11.73 10.90 -21.93
N ARG A 725 12.73 10.08 -21.57
CA ARG A 725 12.66 8.60 -21.60
C ARG A 725 13.05 7.95 -20.27
N ASN A 726 12.98 8.68 -19.15
CA ASN A 726 13.41 8.16 -17.84
C ASN A 726 12.42 8.44 -16.71
N LEU A 727 11.69 9.56 -16.74
CA LEU A 727 10.74 9.90 -15.68
C LEU A 727 9.55 8.93 -15.70
N THR A 728 9.32 8.26 -14.58
CA THR A 728 8.24 7.26 -14.40
C THR A 728 7.16 7.72 -13.43
N THR A 729 7.54 8.57 -12.47
CA THR A 729 6.65 9.15 -11.46
C THR A 729 6.74 10.66 -11.50
N LEU A 730 5.58 11.30 -11.68
CA LEU A 730 5.40 12.73 -11.58
C LEU A 730 4.21 13.02 -10.68
N ASN A 731 4.47 13.69 -9.57
CA ASN A 731 3.44 14.15 -8.64
C ASN A 731 3.21 15.66 -8.85
N LEU A 732 1.98 16.03 -9.18
CA LEU A 732 1.55 17.41 -9.42
C LEU A 732 0.29 17.77 -8.61
N SER A 733 -0.11 16.97 -7.60
CA SER A 733 -1.31 17.29 -6.80
C SER A 733 -1.23 18.68 -6.16
N GLU A 734 -2.37 19.34 -5.96
CA GLU A 734 -2.49 20.64 -5.32
C GLU A 734 -1.60 21.71 -6.00
N SER A 735 -1.61 21.78 -7.34
CA SER A 735 -0.71 22.65 -8.13
C SER A 735 -1.42 23.69 -9.01
N GLN A 736 -2.73 23.88 -8.81
CA GLN A 736 -3.58 24.85 -9.52
C GLN A 736 -3.70 24.57 -11.03
N ILE A 737 -3.59 23.31 -11.44
CA ILE A 737 -3.67 22.89 -12.84
C ILE A 737 -5.15 22.84 -13.27
N SER A 738 -5.51 23.44 -14.40
CA SER A 738 -6.89 23.40 -14.92
C SER A 738 -7.01 22.45 -16.12
N ALA A 739 -8.16 22.49 -16.79
CA ALA A 739 -8.43 21.77 -18.03
C ALA A 739 -7.32 21.92 -19.10
N LYS A 740 -6.63 23.06 -19.17
CA LYS A 740 -5.61 23.29 -20.20
C LYS A 740 -4.31 22.55 -19.92
N GLY A 741 -3.82 22.59 -18.68
CA GLY A 741 -2.64 21.80 -18.28
C GLY A 741 -2.91 20.30 -18.44
N ALA A 742 -4.12 19.86 -18.11
CA ALA A 742 -4.59 18.51 -18.41
C ALA A 742 -4.64 18.20 -19.93
N GLU A 743 -5.06 19.13 -20.78
CA GLU A 743 -5.02 18.97 -22.24
C GLU A 743 -3.59 18.85 -22.78
N ALA A 744 -2.64 19.62 -22.24
CA ALA A 744 -1.24 19.49 -22.59
C ALA A 744 -0.68 18.11 -22.19
N PHE A 745 -0.91 17.68 -20.94
CA PHE A 745 -0.56 16.33 -20.49
C PHE A 745 -1.25 15.24 -21.33
N ALA A 746 -2.49 15.46 -21.78
CA ALA A 746 -3.16 14.57 -22.71
C ALA A 746 -2.51 14.52 -24.11
N GLY A 747 -1.88 15.60 -24.56
CA GLY A 747 -1.00 15.57 -25.74
C GLY A 747 0.22 14.68 -25.50
N THR A 748 0.81 14.79 -24.32
CA THR A 748 2.03 14.10 -23.92
C THR A 748 1.85 12.62 -23.64
N LEU A 749 0.82 12.22 -22.91
CA LEU A 749 0.52 10.83 -22.59
C LEU A 749 0.30 9.96 -23.84
N LYS A 750 -0.05 10.54 -24.99
CA LYS A 750 -0.14 9.81 -26.27
C LYS A 750 1.24 9.40 -26.82
N LEU A 751 2.29 10.14 -26.45
CA LEU A 751 3.65 10.01 -26.96
C LEU A 751 4.66 9.49 -25.93
N ASN A 752 4.55 9.91 -24.67
CA ASN A 752 5.38 9.44 -23.57
C ASN A 752 5.17 7.93 -23.34
N ARG A 753 6.25 7.26 -22.94
CA ARG A 753 6.34 5.80 -22.82
C ARG A 753 7.02 5.36 -21.52
N THR A 754 6.97 6.20 -20.48
CA THR A 754 7.72 5.96 -19.24
C THR A 754 6.93 6.29 -18.00
N LEU A 755 6.13 7.37 -18.06
CA LEU A 755 5.27 7.83 -16.99
C LEU A 755 4.14 6.81 -16.76
N THR A 756 4.08 6.30 -15.53
CA THR A 756 3.05 5.34 -15.07
C THR A 756 2.22 5.87 -13.91
N THR A 757 2.73 6.90 -13.27
CA THR A 757 2.26 7.43 -12.00
C THR A 757 2.14 8.94 -12.17
N LEU A 758 0.94 9.42 -12.51
CA LEU A 758 0.60 10.85 -12.61
C LEU A 758 -0.44 11.16 -11.53
N ASN A 759 -0.30 12.30 -10.87
CA ASN A 759 -1.18 12.75 -9.81
C ASN A 759 -1.64 14.18 -10.09
N PHE A 760 -2.96 14.40 -10.10
CA PHE A 760 -3.60 15.72 -10.13
C PHE A 760 -4.64 15.85 -9.00
N CYS A 761 -4.50 15.10 -7.89
CA CYS A 761 -5.34 15.28 -6.71
C CYS A 761 -5.37 16.77 -6.30
N ASP A 762 -6.55 17.31 -5.97
CA ASP A 762 -6.73 18.71 -5.57
C ASP A 762 -6.42 19.80 -6.63
N ASP A 763 -6.42 19.45 -7.92
CA ASP A 763 -6.37 20.40 -9.05
C ASP A 763 -7.77 20.79 -9.60
N GLN A 764 -7.83 21.62 -10.66
CA GLN A 764 -9.06 22.14 -11.27
C GLN A 764 -9.31 21.58 -12.69
N ILE A 765 -8.99 20.29 -12.89
CA ILE A 765 -8.98 19.61 -14.21
C ILE A 765 -10.31 19.76 -14.96
N SER A 766 -11.45 19.64 -14.27
CA SER A 766 -12.82 19.73 -14.79
C SER A 766 -13.14 18.75 -15.94
N ASP A 767 -14.37 18.85 -16.48
CA ASP A 767 -14.83 18.01 -17.60
C ASP A 767 -13.93 18.10 -18.84
N GLU A 768 -13.45 19.28 -19.20
CA GLU A 768 -12.71 19.46 -20.46
C GLU A 768 -11.29 18.88 -20.36
N GLY A 769 -10.64 18.99 -19.18
CA GLY A 769 -9.38 18.31 -18.90
C GLY A 769 -9.55 16.80 -18.86
N ALA A 770 -10.59 16.30 -18.18
CA ALA A 770 -10.91 14.87 -18.13
C ALA A 770 -11.17 14.28 -19.52
N LYS A 771 -11.88 14.98 -20.41
CA LYS A 771 -12.05 14.59 -21.83
C LYS A 771 -10.74 14.51 -22.59
N ALA A 772 -9.86 15.48 -22.41
CA ALA A 772 -8.57 15.48 -23.07
C ALA A 772 -7.74 14.28 -22.60
N LEU A 773 -7.62 14.10 -21.28
CA LEU A 773 -6.92 12.99 -20.63
C LEU A 773 -7.50 11.64 -21.06
N ALA A 774 -8.82 11.47 -21.06
CA ALA A 774 -9.50 10.31 -21.62
C ALA A 774 -9.07 10.00 -23.06
N GLY A 775 -9.05 11.00 -23.96
CA GLY A 775 -8.55 10.84 -25.32
C GLY A 775 -7.06 10.47 -25.44
N ALA A 776 -6.29 10.68 -24.36
CA ALA A 776 -4.94 10.14 -24.21
C ALA A 776 -4.95 8.69 -23.71
N LEU A 777 -5.64 8.42 -22.60
CA LEU A 777 -5.81 7.08 -22.01
C LEU A 777 -6.23 6.04 -23.06
N LYS A 778 -7.12 6.39 -24.00
CA LYS A 778 -7.51 5.50 -25.12
C LYS A 778 -6.37 4.85 -25.91
N VAL A 779 -5.11 5.32 -25.78
CA VAL A 779 -3.90 4.63 -26.31
C VAL A 779 -2.64 4.81 -25.45
N ASN A 780 -2.70 5.56 -24.37
CA ASN A 780 -1.57 5.55 -23.47
C ASN A 780 -1.52 4.13 -22.91
N ARG A 781 -0.34 3.51 -22.97
CA ARG A 781 -0.08 2.11 -22.59
C ARG A 781 0.95 2.05 -21.44
N THR A 782 0.98 3.09 -20.60
CA THR A 782 1.97 3.22 -19.51
C THR A 782 1.43 3.88 -18.28
N LEU A 783 0.76 5.03 -18.45
CA LEU A 783 -0.06 5.65 -17.45
C LEU A 783 -1.20 4.71 -17.17
N THR A 784 -0.87 3.95 -16.18
CA THR A 784 -1.75 3.05 -15.51
C THR A 784 -2.45 3.95 -14.52
N THR A 785 -1.79 4.84 -13.79
CA THR A 785 -2.53 5.64 -12.80
C THR A 785 -2.90 7.04 -13.10
N PHE A 786 -4.21 7.26 -12.94
CA PHE A 786 -4.78 8.51 -12.52
C PHE A 786 -5.26 8.54 -11.08
N ASP A 787 -4.62 9.43 -10.33
CA ASP A 787 -5.27 10.07 -9.19
C ASP A 787 -5.86 11.40 -9.70
N LEU A 788 -7.20 11.50 -9.67
CA LEU A 788 -8.03 12.64 -10.09
C LEU A 788 -8.99 13.06 -8.96
N GLN A 789 -8.58 12.84 -7.70
CA GLN A 789 -9.35 13.25 -6.53
C GLN A 789 -9.60 14.75 -6.50
N ARG A 790 -10.86 15.15 -6.23
CA ARG A 790 -11.28 16.54 -6.00
C ARG A 790 -10.96 17.48 -7.19
N THR A 791 -10.99 16.96 -8.42
CA THR A 791 -10.60 17.67 -9.65
C THR A 791 -11.72 18.39 -10.42
N GLU A 792 -12.87 18.65 -9.77
CA GLU A 792 -14.07 19.26 -10.35
C GLU A 792 -14.72 18.52 -11.55
N ILE A 793 -14.40 17.25 -11.76
CA ILE A 793 -14.97 16.43 -12.85
C ILE A 793 -16.47 16.24 -12.63
N SER A 794 -17.30 16.51 -13.65
CA SER A 794 -18.74 16.26 -13.63
C SER A 794 -19.11 15.06 -14.52
N ASN A 795 -20.41 14.90 -14.82
CA ASN A 795 -20.91 13.86 -15.72
C ASN A 795 -20.13 13.80 -17.05
N LYS A 796 -19.80 14.93 -17.68
CA LYS A 796 -19.20 14.92 -19.02
C LYS A 796 -17.74 14.46 -19.03
N GLY A 797 -17.01 14.75 -17.96
CA GLY A 797 -15.66 14.23 -17.76
C GLY A 797 -15.69 12.75 -17.38
N ALA A 798 -16.64 12.33 -16.53
CA ALA A 798 -16.87 10.93 -16.21
C ALA A 798 -17.31 10.09 -17.43
N GLU A 799 -18.20 10.62 -18.27
CA GLU A 799 -18.61 10.04 -19.56
C GLU A 799 -17.41 9.83 -20.48
N ALA A 800 -16.51 10.81 -20.57
CA ALA A 800 -15.32 10.70 -21.39
C ALA A 800 -14.29 9.73 -20.83
N LEU A 801 -14.05 9.74 -19.51
CA LEU A 801 -13.21 8.76 -18.83
C LEU A 801 -13.78 7.35 -18.98
N ALA A 802 -15.08 7.15 -18.83
CA ALA A 802 -15.77 5.90 -19.10
C ALA A 802 -15.54 5.42 -20.55
N ASP A 803 -15.73 6.31 -21.53
CA ASP A 803 -15.44 6.02 -22.93
C ASP A 803 -13.96 5.77 -23.22
N ALA A 804 -13.05 6.21 -22.36
CA ALA A 804 -11.66 5.78 -22.38
C ALA A 804 -11.53 4.39 -21.78
N LEU A 805 -12.06 4.12 -20.59
CA LEU A 805 -12.01 2.81 -19.92
C LEU A 805 -12.61 1.67 -20.76
N LYS A 806 -13.57 1.94 -21.65
CA LYS A 806 -14.08 0.93 -22.61
C LYS A 806 -13.01 0.35 -23.55
N VAL A 807 -11.90 1.06 -23.78
CA VAL A 807 -10.81 0.70 -24.73
C VAL A 807 -9.40 0.92 -24.18
N ASN A 808 -9.29 1.53 -23.01
CA ASN A 808 -8.07 1.65 -22.23
C ASN A 808 -8.05 0.46 -21.29
N HIS A 809 -6.98 -0.30 -21.39
CA HIS A 809 -6.76 -1.48 -20.58
C HIS A 809 -5.63 -1.24 -19.57
N THR A 810 -4.96 -0.07 -19.60
CA THR A 810 -3.90 0.24 -18.63
C THR A 810 -4.41 0.30 -17.21
N LEU A 811 -5.65 0.76 -17.00
CA LEU A 811 -6.11 1.27 -15.70
C LEU A 811 -6.73 0.18 -14.76
N THR A 812 -6.17 -0.09 -13.54
CA THR A 812 -6.78 -0.66 -12.27
C THR A 812 -7.40 0.29 -11.17
N THR A 813 -6.61 1.06 -10.38
CA THR A 813 -7.00 2.12 -9.39
C THR A 813 -7.27 3.55 -9.89
N LEU A 814 -8.51 3.92 -10.24
CA LEU A 814 -8.89 5.30 -10.63
C LEU A 814 -9.54 5.97 -9.43
N ASP A 815 -8.92 7.02 -8.92
CA ASP A 815 -9.51 7.79 -7.83
C ASP A 815 -10.22 9.06 -8.36
N LEU A 816 -11.54 9.08 -8.17
CA LEU A 816 -12.45 10.17 -8.54
C LEU A 816 -13.22 10.68 -7.30
N LEU A 817 -12.72 10.42 -6.08
CA LEU A 817 -13.32 10.93 -4.85
C LEU A 817 -13.46 12.46 -4.87
N GLY A 818 -14.55 13.00 -4.32
CA GLY A 818 -14.76 14.44 -4.13
C GLY A 818 -15.01 15.24 -5.41
N ASN A 819 -15.46 14.60 -6.48
CA ASN A 819 -15.82 15.24 -7.74
C ASN A 819 -17.32 15.61 -7.82
N ARG A 820 -17.79 16.10 -8.97
CA ARG A 820 -19.17 16.55 -9.24
C ARG A 820 -19.94 15.54 -10.11
N ILE A 821 -19.60 14.25 -10.06
CA ILE A 821 -20.21 13.20 -10.87
C ILE A 821 -21.61 12.89 -10.31
N SER A 822 -22.65 12.90 -11.13
CA SER A 822 -24.02 12.50 -10.76
C SER A 822 -24.45 11.25 -11.53
N ASP A 823 -25.73 10.89 -11.46
CA ASP A 823 -26.27 9.66 -12.07
C ASP A 823 -25.85 9.41 -13.51
N LYS A 824 -25.76 10.47 -14.34
CA LYS A 824 -25.37 10.32 -15.75
C LYS A 824 -23.91 9.87 -15.91
N GLY A 825 -23.00 10.49 -15.15
CA GLY A 825 -21.60 10.09 -15.15
C GLY A 825 -21.37 8.75 -14.46
N ALA A 826 -22.13 8.45 -13.40
CA ALA A 826 -22.14 7.14 -12.76
C ALA A 826 -22.64 6.04 -13.71
N ALA A 827 -23.72 6.28 -14.45
CA ALA A 827 -24.24 5.36 -15.46
C ALA A 827 -23.28 5.17 -16.64
N ALA A 828 -22.59 6.23 -17.08
CA ALA A 828 -21.56 6.10 -18.11
C ALA A 828 -20.36 5.26 -17.61
N LEU A 829 -19.88 5.50 -16.39
CA LEU A 829 -18.86 4.66 -15.74
C LEU A 829 -19.36 3.22 -15.56
N ALA A 830 -20.62 3.02 -15.23
CA ALA A 830 -21.25 1.70 -15.14
C ALA A 830 -21.26 0.98 -16.50
N ASP A 831 -21.63 1.66 -17.59
CA ASP A 831 -21.56 1.11 -18.94
C ASP A 831 -20.12 0.82 -19.39
N ALA A 832 -19.13 1.58 -18.90
CA ALA A 832 -17.74 1.21 -19.05
C ALA A 832 -17.39 -0.03 -18.22
N LEU A 833 -17.79 -0.13 -16.96
CA LEU A 833 -17.56 -1.29 -16.10
C LEU A 833 -18.16 -2.59 -16.67
N LYS A 834 -19.28 -2.53 -17.40
CA LYS A 834 -19.86 -3.71 -18.09
C LYS A 834 -18.92 -4.35 -19.11
N VAL A 835 -17.93 -3.61 -19.63
CA VAL A 835 -17.01 -4.07 -20.70
C VAL A 835 -15.52 -3.89 -20.38
N ASN A 836 -15.18 -3.00 -19.44
CA ASN A 836 -13.81 -2.78 -18.99
C ASN A 836 -13.38 -3.94 -18.08
N GLN A 837 -12.29 -4.58 -18.47
CA GLN A 837 -11.77 -5.77 -17.79
C GLN A 837 -10.56 -5.46 -16.91
N THR A 838 -10.32 -4.20 -16.57
CA THR A 838 -9.03 -3.76 -16.01
C THR A 838 -9.16 -2.96 -14.73
N LEU A 839 -10.22 -2.17 -14.54
CA LEU A 839 -10.52 -1.49 -13.29
C LEU A 839 -10.71 -2.51 -12.17
N THR A 840 -9.95 -2.36 -11.08
CA THR A 840 -10.16 -3.10 -9.82
C THR A 840 -10.63 -2.18 -8.70
N HIS A 841 -10.15 -0.94 -8.67
CA HIS A 841 -10.48 0.02 -7.63
C HIS A 841 -11.04 1.29 -8.28
N LEU A 842 -12.32 1.56 -8.02
CA LEU A 842 -12.98 2.80 -8.42
C LEU A 842 -13.49 3.50 -7.16
N ASN A 843 -12.93 4.68 -6.89
CA ASN A 843 -13.34 5.49 -5.77
C ASN A 843 -14.18 6.67 -6.26
N LEU A 844 -15.45 6.69 -5.84
CA LEU A 844 -16.46 7.69 -6.19
C LEU A 844 -17.08 8.33 -4.94
N TYR A 845 -16.50 8.17 -3.74
CA TYR A 845 -16.98 8.84 -2.54
C TYR A 845 -17.06 10.37 -2.72
N TYR A 846 -18.00 11.01 -2.03
CA TYR A 846 -18.23 12.45 -2.05
C TYR A 846 -18.53 13.04 -3.45
N ASN A 847 -19.15 12.25 -4.33
CA ASN A 847 -19.71 12.72 -5.60
C ASN A 847 -21.20 13.09 -5.47
N GLN A 848 -21.86 13.52 -6.55
CA GLN A 848 -23.29 13.90 -6.61
C GLN A 848 -24.20 12.78 -7.13
N ILE A 849 -23.79 11.51 -6.94
CA ILE A 849 -24.54 10.32 -7.33
C ILE A 849 -25.80 10.20 -6.46
N SER A 850 -26.92 9.80 -7.07
CA SER A 850 -28.19 9.52 -6.40
C SER A 850 -28.69 8.11 -6.77
N ASP A 851 -29.95 7.83 -6.44
CA ASP A 851 -30.59 6.51 -6.56
C ASP A 851 -30.35 5.82 -7.92
N LYS A 852 -30.56 6.54 -9.03
CA LYS A 852 -30.41 6.04 -10.41
C LYS A 852 -28.97 5.79 -10.82
N GLY A 853 -28.03 6.60 -10.32
CA GLY A 853 -26.62 6.40 -10.60
C GLY A 853 -26.06 5.16 -9.92
N SER A 854 -26.49 4.96 -8.67
CA SER A 854 -26.17 3.78 -7.90
C SER A 854 -26.87 2.52 -8.43
N GLU A 855 -28.12 2.62 -8.92
CA GLU A 855 -28.79 1.54 -9.65
C GLU A 855 -28.03 1.14 -10.91
N ALA A 856 -27.58 2.10 -11.72
CA ALA A 856 -26.79 1.80 -12.92
C ALA A 856 -25.46 1.12 -12.58
N LEU A 857 -24.74 1.59 -11.55
CA LEU A 857 -23.51 0.96 -11.05
C LEU A 857 -23.76 -0.45 -10.51
N ALA A 858 -24.85 -0.66 -9.76
CA ALA A 858 -25.27 -1.95 -9.27
C ALA A 858 -25.60 -2.92 -10.42
N ASP A 859 -26.35 -2.47 -11.43
CA ASP A 859 -26.63 -3.24 -12.64
C ASP A 859 -25.36 -3.57 -13.43
N ALA A 860 -24.38 -2.66 -13.48
CA ALA A 860 -23.07 -2.98 -14.03
C ALA A 860 -22.35 -4.05 -13.22
N LEU A 861 -22.39 -4.02 -11.89
CA LEU A 861 -21.82 -5.08 -11.05
C LEU A 861 -22.46 -6.47 -11.27
N LYS A 862 -23.72 -6.55 -11.71
CA LYS A 862 -24.34 -7.84 -12.08
C LYS A 862 -23.61 -8.53 -13.25
N ALA A 863 -22.88 -7.77 -14.08
CA ALA A 863 -22.13 -8.26 -15.24
C ALA A 863 -20.60 -8.10 -15.12
N ASN A 864 -20.13 -7.03 -14.47
CA ASN A 864 -18.72 -6.74 -14.24
C ASN A 864 -18.10 -7.81 -13.33
N GLN A 865 -16.92 -8.27 -13.71
CA GLN A 865 -16.19 -9.35 -13.05
C GLN A 865 -14.76 -8.93 -12.63
N THR A 866 -14.51 -7.62 -12.54
CA THR A 866 -13.15 -7.05 -12.45
C THR A 866 -13.01 -6.03 -11.34
N LEU A 867 -14.05 -5.26 -11.06
CA LEU A 867 -14.08 -4.33 -9.95
C LEU A 867 -14.22 -5.10 -8.63
N THR A 868 -13.22 -4.95 -7.77
CA THR A 868 -13.14 -5.58 -6.45
C THR A 868 -13.44 -4.59 -5.33
N THR A 869 -13.10 -3.31 -5.56
CA THR A 869 -13.33 -2.20 -4.63
C THR A 869 -14.15 -1.12 -5.32
N LEU A 870 -15.37 -0.91 -4.82
CA LEU A 870 -16.22 0.23 -5.15
C LEU A 870 -16.52 1.01 -3.87
N HIS A 871 -16.13 2.27 -3.87
CA HIS A 871 -16.52 3.23 -2.85
C HIS A 871 -17.47 4.25 -3.49
N VAL A 872 -18.73 4.29 -3.07
CA VAL A 872 -19.79 5.16 -3.62
C VAL A 872 -20.59 5.75 -2.46
N GLY A 873 -20.99 7.01 -2.51
CA GLY A 873 -21.76 7.60 -1.39
C GLY A 873 -21.57 9.10 -1.23
N ASN A 874 -22.63 9.76 -0.73
CA ASN A 874 -22.65 11.19 -0.38
C ASN A 874 -23.74 11.49 0.66
N HIS A 875 -23.83 12.73 1.12
CA HIS A 875 -24.77 13.15 2.17
C HIS A 875 -26.27 13.21 1.80
N SER A 876 -26.71 12.71 0.63
CA SER A 876 -28.03 12.98 0.06
C SER A 876 -28.83 11.76 -0.42
N MET A 877 -28.31 10.54 -0.24
CA MET A 877 -28.98 9.31 -0.70
C MET A 877 -29.98 8.75 0.33
N PHE A 878 -30.67 7.66 -0.01
CA PHE A 878 -31.66 6.97 0.81
C PHE A 878 -31.56 5.45 0.56
N ASP A 879 -32.39 4.66 1.25
CA ASP A 879 -32.42 3.19 1.23
C ASP A 879 -32.37 2.51 -0.16
N TYR A 880 -32.91 3.15 -1.21
CA TYR A 880 -32.95 2.60 -2.57
C TYR A 880 -31.55 2.30 -3.15
N GLU A 881 -30.52 3.10 -2.81
CA GLU A 881 -29.14 2.79 -3.21
C GLU A 881 -28.71 1.43 -2.65
N ALA A 882 -28.97 1.21 -1.35
CA ALA A 882 -28.64 -0.02 -0.65
C ALA A 882 -29.46 -1.21 -1.18
N GLU A 883 -30.73 -1.00 -1.55
CA GLU A 883 -31.58 -2.00 -2.21
C GLU A 883 -31.03 -2.41 -3.59
N ALA A 884 -30.64 -1.47 -4.44
CA ALA A 884 -30.12 -1.77 -5.77
C ALA A 884 -28.78 -2.54 -5.70
N PHE A 885 -27.84 -2.09 -4.85
CA PHE A 885 -26.59 -2.82 -4.64
C PHE A 885 -26.80 -4.15 -3.91
N ALA A 886 -27.79 -4.28 -3.02
CA ALA A 886 -28.18 -5.57 -2.45
C ALA A 886 -28.59 -6.56 -3.55
N ASP A 887 -29.44 -6.15 -4.50
CA ASP A 887 -29.82 -6.99 -5.64
C ASP A 887 -28.65 -7.31 -6.56
N ALA A 888 -27.68 -6.41 -6.72
CA ALA A 888 -26.44 -6.71 -7.41
C ALA A 888 -25.59 -7.75 -6.65
N LEU A 889 -25.41 -7.60 -5.34
CA LEU A 889 -24.65 -8.52 -4.50
C LEU A 889 -25.24 -9.94 -4.48
N LYS A 890 -26.55 -10.11 -4.65
CA LYS A 890 -27.17 -11.45 -4.78
C LYS A 890 -26.61 -12.28 -5.94
N VAL A 891 -26.02 -11.63 -6.96
CA VAL A 891 -25.46 -12.28 -8.16
C VAL A 891 -24.00 -11.94 -8.47
N ASN A 892 -23.51 -10.77 -8.05
CA ASN A 892 -22.11 -10.37 -8.21
C ASN A 892 -21.21 -11.21 -7.29
N GLN A 893 -20.13 -11.73 -7.86
CA GLN A 893 -19.19 -12.64 -7.19
C GLN A 893 -17.74 -12.12 -7.23
N THR A 894 -17.55 -10.81 -7.43
CA THR A 894 -16.20 -10.19 -7.56
C THR A 894 -15.97 -8.98 -6.65
N LEU A 895 -17.02 -8.27 -6.25
CA LEU A 895 -16.90 -7.14 -5.36
C LEU A 895 -16.68 -7.61 -3.92
N THR A 896 -15.46 -7.41 -3.41
CA THR A 896 -15.06 -7.78 -2.05
C THR A 896 -15.17 -6.61 -1.08
N THR A 897 -14.99 -5.38 -1.57
CA THR A 897 -15.13 -4.14 -0.81
C THR A 897 -16.21 -3.25 -1.43
N LEU A 898 -17.28 -3.02 -0.66
CA LEU A 898 -18.33 -2.06 -0.95
C LEU A 898 -18.41 -1.07 0.21
N GLY A 899 -18.40 0.21 -0.09
CA GLY A 899 -18.54 1.25 0.92
C GLY A 899 -19.56 2.30 0.51
N PHE A 900 -20.40 2.68 1.49
CA PHE A 900 -21.40 3.74 1.46
C PHE A 900 -21.14 4.74 2.59
N TYR A 901 -20.35 5.77 2.32
CA TYR A 901 -20.10 6.83 3.28
C TYR A 901 -21.12 7.96 3.10
N GLY A 902 -21.86 8.30 4.16
CA GLY A 902 -22.74 9.48 4.18
C GLY A 902 -24.15 9.29 3.63
N SER A 903 -24.44 8.16 2.96
CA SER A 903 -25.62 7.88 2.11
C SER A 903 -27.02 7.90 2.78
N GLN A 904 -27.16 8.44 3.99
CA GLN A 904 -28.37 8.42 4.83
C GLN A 904 -29.13 7.08 4.88
N ILE A 905 -28.42 5.95 4.71
CA ILE A 905 -29.04 4.62 4.72
C ILE A 905 -29.74 4.42 6.07
N SER A 906 -31.02 4.05 6.04
CA SER A 906 -31.84 3.79 7.22
C SER A 906 -31.95 2.29 7.49
N ASP A 907 -32.82 1.91 8.42
CA ASP A 907 -33.07 0.52 8.77
C ASP A 907 -33.52 -0.35 7.59
N LYS A 908 -34.16 0.23 6.56
CA LYS A 908 -34.61 -0.52 5.37
C LYS A 908 -33.48 -0.86 4.41
N GLY A 909 -32.57 0.07 4.14
CA GLY A 909 -31.39 -0.21 3.31
C GLY A 909 -30.45 -1.18 4.03
N ALA A 910 -30.36 -1.10 5.36
CA ALA A 910 -29.72 -2.10 6.19
C ALA A 910 -30.42 -3.48 6.12
N GLU A 911 -31.75 -3.54 6.05
CA GLU A 911 -32.53 -4.77 5.80
C GLU A 911 -32.21 -5.37 4.43
N ALA A 912 -32.20 -4.56 3.36
CA ALA A 912 -31.93 -5.03 2.02
C ALA A 912 -30.48 -5.56 1.86
N LEU A 913 -29.48 -4.81 2.36
CA LEU A 913 -28.09 -5.27 2.40
C LEU A 913 -27.95 -6.53 3.26
N GLY A 914 -28.67 -6.61 4.38
CA GLY A 914 -28.74 -7.82 5.19
C GLY A 914 -29.29 -9.02 4.41
N ASP A 915 -30.41 -8.86 3.71
CA ASP A 915 -31.00 -9.92 2.88
C ASP A 915 -30.10 -10.35 1.72
N ALA A 916 -29.34 -9.42 1.13
CA ALA A 916 -28.29 -9.76 0.18
C ALA A 916 -27.15 -10.54 0.85
N LEU A 917 -26.65 -10.11 2.01
CA LEU A 917 -25.59 -10.81 2.75
C LEU A 917 -25.98 -12.23 3.17
N LYS A 918 -27.28 -12.54 3.36
CA LYS A 918 -27.72 -13.93 3.60
C LYS A 918 -27.36 -14.89 2.45
N VAL A 919 -27.20 -14.39 1.22
CA VAL A 919 -26.92 -15.20 0.02
C VAL A 919 -25.60 -14.84 -0.68
N ASN A 920 -25.16 -13.58 -0.61
CA ASN A 920 -23.85 -13.15 -1.06
C ASN A 920 -22.79 -13.69 -0.10
N GLN A 921 -21.80 -14.38 -0.65
CA GLN A 921 -20.67 -14.95 0.10
C GLN A 921 -19.33 -14.42 -0.43
N THR A 922 -19.35 -13.23 -1.05
CA THR A 922 -18.18 -12.61 -1.71
C THR A 922 -17.76 -11.32 -1.01
N LEU A 923 -18.73 -10.53 -0.56
CA LEU A 923 -18.44 -9.27 0.10
C LEU A 923 -17.81 -9.56 1.47
N THR A 924 -16.57 -9.09 1.63
CA THR A 924 -15.80 -9.24 2.87
C THR A 924 -15.75 -7.93 3.66
N HIS A 925 -15.81 -6.79 2.98
CA HIS A 925 -15.78 -5.46 3.61
C HIS A 925 -17.01 -4.64 3.20
N LEU A 926 -17.92 -4.42 4.15
CA LEU A 926 -19.05 -3.52 4.02
C LEU A 926 -18.82 -2.29 4.91
N LYS A 927 -18.60 -1.13 4.27
CA LYS A 927 -18.27 0.13 4.95
C LYS A 927 -19.44 1.11 4.87
N ILE A 928 -20.38 1.01 5.81
CA ILE A 928 -21.64 1.79 5.88
C ILE A 928 -21.61 2.83 7.01
N SER A 929 -20.48 3.49 7.18
CA SER A 929 -20.26 4.54 8.19
C SER A 929 -20.92 5.88 7.81
N SER A 930 -21.32 6.68 8.80
CA SER A 930 -21.98 7.97 8.63
C SER A 930 -23.36 7.87 7.96
N ASN A 931 -24.24 7.01 8.48
CA ASN A 931 -25.61 6.77 7.96
C ASN A 931 -26.69 6.96 9.06
N GLN A 932 -27.95 6.63 8.77
CA GLN A 932 -29.09 6.74 9.71
C GLN A 932 -29.56 5.38 10.25
N ILE A 933 -28.66 4.40 10.34
CA ILE A 933 -28.99 3.05 10.82
C ILE A 933 -29.25 3.13 12.32
N SER A 934 -30.46 2.73 12.74
CA SER A 934 -30.85 2.64 14.14
C SER A 934 -30.70 1.20 14.66
N ASP A 935 -31.14 0.96 15.88
CA ASP A 935 -31.14 -0.38 16.50
C ASP A 935 -31.88 -1.43 15.66
N LYS A 936 -32.92 -1.05 14.92
CA LYS A 936 -33.64 -1.98 14.02
C LYS A 936 -32.79 -2.37 12.82
N GLY A 937 -32.12 -1.42 12.16
CA GLY A 937 -31.22 -1.72 11.05
C GLY A 937 -30.00 -2.54 11.49
N ALA A 938 -29.47 -2.25 12.68
CA ALA A 938 -28.48 -3.08 13.34
C ALA A 938 -28.99 -4.51 13.58
N GLU A 939 -30.24 -4.68 14.06
CA GLU A 939 -30.89 -5.99 14.21
C GLU A 939 -31.06 -6.74 12.87
N ARG A 940 -31.36 -6.03 11.78
CA ARG A 940 -31.47 -6.64 10.45
C ARG A 940 -30.12 -7.15 9.93
N LEU A 941 -29.07 -6.34 10.03
CA LEU A 941 -27.71 -6.73 9.68
C LEU A 941 -27.20 -7.84 10.61
N ALA A 942 -27.52 -7.78 11.90
CA ALA A 942 -27.26 -8.84 12.87
C ALA A 942 -27.92 -10.16 12.43
N ASN A 943 -29.20 -10.16 12.10
CA ASN A 943 -29.91 -11.35 11.62
C ASN A 943 -29.36 -11.89 10.28
N ALA A 944 -28.75 -11.05 9.45
CA ALA A 944 -27.97 -11.49 8.30
C ALA A 944 -26.64 -12.12 8.70
N LEU A 945 -25.88 -11.49 9.60
CA LEU A 945 -24.62 -12.02 10.15
C LEU A 945 -24.80 -13.39 10.81
N LYS A 946 -25.97 -13.70 11.41
CA LYS A 946 -26.27 -15.04 11.94
C LYS A 946 -26.14 -16.18 10.91
N VAL A 947 -26.18 -15.87 9.60
CA VAL A 947 -26.05 -16.84 8.50
C VAL A 947 -25.03 -16.45 7.42
N ASN A 948 -24.62 -15.19 7.32
CA ASN A 948 -23.55 -14.76 6.42
C ASN A 948 -22.19 -15.20 6.97
N SER A 949 -21.38 -15.80 6.09
CA SER A 949 -20.05 -16.32 6.42
C SER A 949 -18.90 -15.64 5.68
N SER A 950 -19.18 -14.60 4.88
CA SER A 950 -18.16 -13.89 4.09
C SER A 950 -17.72 -12.56 4.68
N LEU A 951 -18.60 -11.85 5.38
CA LEU A 951 -18.35 -10.49 5.82
C LEU A 951 -17.42 -10.49 7.03
N THR A 952 -16.16 -10.11 6.79
CA THR A 952 -15.11 -10.02 7.81
C THR A 952 -15.02 -8.64 8.42
N THR A 953 -15.28 -7.57 7.65
CA THR A 953 -15.30 -6.19 8.15
C THR A 953 -16.66 -5.54 7.93
N LEU A 954 -17.28 -5.11 9.02
CA LEU A 954 -18.49 -4.28 9.04
C LEU A 954 -18.16 -2.96 9.74
N ASN A 955 -18.13 -1.87 8.97
CA ASN A 955 -17.96 -0.53 9.54
C ASN A 955 -19.32 0.18 9.62
N LEU A 956 -19.81 0.34 10.84
CA LEU A 956 -21.03 1.03 11.25
C LEU A 956 -20.73 2.32 12.06
N GLN A 957 -19.52 2.86 11.98
CA GLN A 957 -19.13 4.09 12.65
C GLN A 957 -20.11 5.24 12.33
N ASN A 958 -20.41 6.09 13.30
CA ASN A 958 -21.24 7.29 13.14
C ASN A 958 -22.64 6.95 12.59
N ASN A 959 -23.40 6.14 13.34
CA ASN A 959 -24.80 5.81 13.08
C ASN A 959 -25.65 6.11 14.34
N GLN A 960 -26.92 5.70 14.35
CA GLN A 960 -27.85 5.94 15.46
C GLN A 960 -28.02 4.69 16.36
N ILE A 961 -27.01 3.83 16.43
CA ILE A 961 -27.05 2.58 17.20
C ILE A 961 -26.89 2.90 18.69
N SER A 962 -27.78 2.37 19.51
CA SER A 962 -27.80 2.47 20.96
C SER A 962 -27.55 1.10 21.61
N ASP A 963 -27.97 0.90 22.86
CA ASP A 963 -27.68 -0.32 23.61
C ASP A 963 -28.44 -1.53 23.05
N GLU A 964 -29.66 -1.32 22.56
CA GLU A 964 -30.52 -2.34 21.95
C GLU A 964 -29.96 -2.87 20.61
N GLY A 965 -29.37 -2.01 19.77
CA GLY A 965 -28.71 -2.43 18.52
C GLY A 965 -27.35 -3.05 18.77
N ALA A 966 -26.65 -2.61 19.80
CA ALA A 966 -25.43 -3.27 20.31
C ALA A 966 -25.75 -4.68 20.85
N GLU A 967 -26.87 -4.86 21.54
CA GLU A 967 -27.38 -6.18 21.97
C GLU A 967 -27.66 -7.10 20.77
N ALA A 968 -28.37 -6.60 19.76
CA ALA A 968 -28.70 -7.41 18.58
C ALA A 968 -27.45 -7.83 17.79
N LEU A 969 -26.50 -6.91 17.57
CA LEU A 969 -25.19 -7.22 16.98
C LEU A 969 -24.38 -8.19 17.85
N GLY A 970 -24.45 -8.04 19.18
CA GLY A 970 -23.90 -8.99 20.14
C GLY A 970 -24.49 -10.39 19.97
N ASP A 971 -25.81 -10.53 19.95
CA ASP A 971 -26.51 -11.79 19.72
C ASP A 971 -26.19 -12.42 18.36
N ALA A 972 -25.95 -11.60 17.33
CA ALA A 972 -25.40 -12.10 16.08
C ALA A 972 -23.96 -12.60 16.23
N LEU A 973 -23.07 -11.84 16.89
CA LEU A 973 -21.70 -12.28 17.18
C LEU A 973 -21.66 -13.60 17.95
N LYS A 974 -22.60 -13.85 18.89
CA LYS A 974 -22.68 -15.13 19.63
C LYS A 974 -22.76 -16.36 18.71
N VAL A 975 -23.22 -16.22 17.47
CA VAL A 975 -23.33 -17.31 16.49
C VAL A 975 -22.56 -17.08 15.19
N ASN A 976 -22.39 -15.83 14.72
CA ASN A 976 -21.58 -15.47 13.56
C ASN A 976 -20.10 -15.78 13.85
N GLN A 977 -19.48 -16.52 12.93
CA GLN A 977 -18.06 -16.87 13.00
C GLN A 977 -17.29 -16.38 11.76
N ALA A 978 -17.63 -15.19 11.25
CA ALA A 978 -16.97 -14.61 10.07
C ALA A 978 -16.49 -13.17 10.30
N LEU A 979 -17.22 -12.38 11.10
CA LEU A 979 -16.88 -11.00 11.36
C LEU A 979 -15.64 -10.92 12.26
N THR A 980 -14.59 -10.28 11.74
CA THR A 980 -13.29 -10.03 12.42
C THR A 980 -13.10 -8.57 12.79
N THR A 981 -13.70 -7.62 12.07
CA THR A 981 -13.66 -6.19 12.41
C THR A 981 -15.07 -5.61 12.44
N LEU A 982 -15.45 -5.05 13.59
CA LEU A 982 -16.69 -4.31 13.79
C LEU A 982 -16.34 -2.90 14.29
N ASN A 983 -16.60 -1.89 13.49
CA ASN A 983 -16.44 -0.50 13.93
C ASN A 983 -17.81 0.08 14.27
N LEU A 984 -18.01 0.37 15.56
CA LEU A 984 -19.19 1.01 16.14
C LEU A 984 -18.84 2.37 16.80
N SER A 985 -17.69 2.96 16.45
CA SER A 985 -17.28 4.27 16.97
C SER A 985 -18.32 5.36 16.66
N GLN A 986 -18.39 6.42 17.46
CA GLN A 986 -19.29 7.57 17.26
C GLN A 986 -20.79 7.18 17.19
N ASN A 987 -21.22 6.15 17.92
CA ASN A 987 -22.63 5.77 18.09
C ASN A 987 -23.15 6.23 19.48
N GLN A 988 -24.34 5.78 19.87
CA GLN A 988 -25.00 6.16 21.13
C GLN A 988 -24.87 5.12 22.25
N ILE A 989 -23.98 4.14 22.10
CA ILE A 989 -23.78 3.00 23.01
C ILE A 989 -23.31 3.48 24.38
N SER A 990 -23.93 3.01 25.46
CA SER A 990 -23.61 3.31 26.86
C SER A 990 -22.83 2.17 27.53
N ASN A 991 -22.58 2.25 28.85
CA ASN A 991 -22.06 1.13 29.64
C ASN A 991 -22.89 -0.16 29.46
N LYS A 992 -24.22 -0.07 29.32
CA LYS A 992 -25.10 -1.24 29.18
C LYS A 992 -24.91 -1.93 27.82
N GLY A 993 -24.85 -1.19 26.72
CA GLY A 993 -24.56 -1.78 25.40
C GLY A 993 -23.12 -2.28 25.31
N ALA A 994 -22.18 -1.64 26.01
CA ALA A 994 -20.84 -2.16 26.20
C ALA A 994 -20.87 -3.52 26.92
N GLU A 995 -21.58 -3.66 28.05
CA GLU A 995 -21.80 -4.94 28.77
C GLU A 995 -22.43 -6.02 27.88
N LEU A 996 -23.44 -5.69 27.06
CA LEU A 996 -24.13 -6.66 26.20
C LEU A 996 -23.25 -7.14 25.04
N LEU A 997 -22.44 -6.24 24.44
CA LEU A 997 -21.36 -6.63 23.55
C LEU A 997 -20.34 -7.49 24.30
N ALA A 998 -19.95 -7.12 25.51
CA ALA A 998 -19.02 -7.87 26.35
C ALA A 998 -19.50 -9.32 26.59
N ASP A 999 -20.80 -9.51 26.87
CA ASP A 999 -21.44 -10.82 26.99
C ASP A 999 -21.43 -11.62 25.68
N ALA A 1000 -21.58 -10.96 24.53
CA ALA A 1000 -21.38 -11.60 23.24
C ALA A 1000 -19.92 -12.00 23.00
N LEU A 1001 -18.96 -11.16 23.42
CA LEU A 1001 -17.54 -11.46 23.33
C LEU A 1001 -17.18 -12.71 24.16
N LYS A 1002 -17.86 -13.02 25.27
CA LYS A 1002 -17.62 -14.26 26.06
C LYS A 1002 -17.69 -15.54 25.22
N VAL A 1003 -18.47 -15.55 24.13
CA VAL A 1003 -18.74 -16.75 23.32
C VAL A 1003 -18.46 -16.59 21.82
N ASN A 1004 -18.47 -15.37 21.27
CA ASN A 1004 -17.94 -15.13 19.92
C ASN A 1004 -16.43 -15.36 19.91
N GLY A 1005 -15.91 -16.13 18.96
CA GLY A 1005 -14.47 -16.29 18.78
C GLY A 1005 -13.84 -15.30 17.78
N THR A 1006 -14.61 -14.84 16.79
CA THR A 1006 -14.03 -14.35 15.54
C THR A 1006 -13.71 -12.88 15.49
N LEU A 1007 -14.35 -12.06 16.33
CA LEU A 1007 -14.13 -10.62 16.29
C LEU A 1007 -12.74 -10.25 16.84
N ILE A 1008 -11.84 -9.80 15.97
CA ILE A 1008 -10.43 -9.42 16.22
C ILE A 1008 -10.29 -7.93 16.54
N THR A 1009 -11.14 -7.06 15.99
CA THR A 1009 -11.11 -5.62 16.27
C THR A 1009 -12.51 -5.07 16.48
N LEU A 1010 -12.71 -4.40 17.62
CA LEU A 1010 -13.96 -3.70 17.94
C LEU A 1010 -13.63 -2.25 18.26
N HIS A 1011 -13.96 -1.34 17.35
CA HIS A 1011 -13.79 0.08 17.59
C HIS A 1011 -15.08 0.65 18.22
N LEU A 1012 -14.94 1.27 19.38
CA LEU A 1012 -16.02 1.87 20.18
C LEU A 1012 -15.73 3.33 20.56
N SER A 1013 -14.71 3.95 19.96
CA SER A 1013 -14.28 5.31 20.26
C SER A 1013 -15.42 6.33 20.16
N TYR A 1014 -15.47 7.31 21.05
CA TYR A 1014 -16.48 8.38 21.06
C TYR A 1014 -17.95 7.90 21.18
N ASN A 1015 -18.19 6.78 21.86
CA ASN A 1015 -19.50 6.38 22.38
C ASN A 1015 -19.74 6.96 23.80
N LYS A 1016 -20.92 6.72 24.40
CA LYS A 1016 -21.27 7.14 25.77
C LYS A 1016 -20.76 6.16 26.85
N ILE A 1017 -19.58 5.58 26.62
CA ILE A 1017 -18.97 4.56 27.49
C ILE A 1017 -18.05 5.25 28.51
N SER A 1018 -18.25 4.94 29.79
CA SER A 1018 -17.42 5.42 30.90
C SER A 1018 -16.41 4.36 31.36
N SER A 1019 -15.60 4.67 32.37
CA SER A 1019 -14.63 3.73 32.95
C SER A 1019 -15.25 2.40 33.42
N GLU A 1020 -16.48 2.42 33.93
CA GLU A 1020 -17.22 1.20 34.32
C GLU A 1020 -17.52 0.31 33.11
N GLY A 1021 -18.03 0.87 32.00
CA GLY A 1021 -18.28 0.13 30.76
C GLY A 1021 -17.00 -0.39 30.11
N SER A 1022 -15.88 0.35 30.24
CA SER A 1022 -14.56 -0.11 29.82
C SER A 1022 -14.07 -1.32 30.64
N VAL A 1023 -14.32 -1.34 31.96
CA VAL A 1023 -14.03 -2.50 32.83
C VAL A 1023 -14.94 -3.68 32.49
N ALA A 1024 -16.22 -3.43 32.23
CA ALA A 1024 -17.18 -4.45 31.83
C ALA A 1024 -16.82 -5.12 30.49
N LEU A 1025 -16.24 -4.37 29.55
CA LEU A 1025 -15.63 -4.93 28.34
C LEU A 1025 -14.35 -5.73 28.65
N ALA A 1026 -13.52 -5.26 29.58
CA ALA A 1026 -12.24 -5.90 29.89
C ALA A 1026 -12.38 -7.32 30.46
N ASP A 1027 -13.37 -7.60 31.31
CA ASP A 1027 -13.50 -8.92 31.96
C ASP A 1027 -13.79 -10.09 31.00
N PRO A 1028 -14.73 -9.99 30.04
CA PRO A 1028 -14.89 -11.03 29.02
C PRO A 1028 -13.78 -11.04 27.97
N ILE A 1029 -13.04 -9.95 27.77
CA ILE A 1029 -11.80 -9.98 26.97
C ILE A 1029 -10.73 -10.82 27.68
N LYS A 1030 -10.61 -10.75 29.02
CA LYS A 1030 -9.72 -11.63 29.81
C LYS A 1030 -10.14 -13.10 29.78
N LEU A 1031 -11.44 -13.38 29.64
CA LEU A 1031 -12.00 -14.74 29.60
C LEU A 1031 -12.10 -15.33 28.19
N ARG A 1032 -11.86 -14.53 27.15
CA ARG A 1032 -11.84 -14.93 25.75
C ARG A 1032 -10.59 -15.72 25.40
N GLN A 1033 -10.77 -16.80 24.62
CA GLN A 1033 -9.65 -17.51 24.00
C GLN A 1033 -9.05 -16.76 22.81
N THR A 1034 -9.69 -15.69 22.32
CA THR A 1034 -9.43 -15.09 21.01
C THR A 1034 -9.07 -13.61 21.11
N ARG A 1035 -8.08 -13.13 20.34
CA ARG A 1035 -7.56 -11.77 20.51
C ARG A 1035 -8.56 -10.76 19.98
N ILE A 1036 -8.89 -9.76 20.80
CA ILE A 1036 -9.67 -8.61 20.35
C ILE A 1036 -9.03 -7.30 20.79
N THR A 1037 -8.71 -6.46 19.81
CA THR A 1037 -8.32 -5.07 20.01
C THR A 1037 -9.59 -4.25 20.17
N VAL A 1038 -9.89 -3.79 21.39
CA VAL A 1038 -11.01 -2.88 21.63
C VAL A 1038 -10.50 -1.45 21.72
N ASN A 1039 -10.81 -0.63 20.71
CA ASN A 1039 -10.34 0.75 20.63
C ASN A 1039 -11.41 1.71 21.17
N LEU A 1040 -11.15 2.30 22.34
CA LEU A 1040 -12.04 3.26 23.02
C LEU A 1040 -11.68 4.73 22.72
N GLY A 1041 -10.60 4.99 21.97
CA GLY A 1041 -10.15 6.33 21.57
C GLY A 1041 -9.76 7.24 22.74
N TYR A 1042 -9.83 8.55 22.53
CA TYR A 1042 -9.68 9.54 23.60
C TYR A 1042 -10.87 9.44 24.57
N ILE A 1043 -10.74 8.57 25.59
CA ILE A 1043 -11.42 8.77 26.86
C ILE A 1043 -10.98 10.16 27.34
N LEU A 1044 -11.95 11.05 27.56
CA LEU A 1044 -11.70 12.47 27.82
C LEU A 1044 -10.60 12.65 28.89
N LYS A 1045 -9.60 13.49 28.59
CA LYS A 1045 -8.47 13.81 29.49
C LYS A 1045 -8.97 14.14 30.90
N ASN A 1046 -8.94 13.13 31.75
CA ASN A 1046 -9.02 13.09 33.20
C ASN A 1046 -9.31 11.62 33.54
N TRP A 1047 -8.26 10.86 33.83
CA TRP A 1047 -8.10 9.91 34.95
C TRP A 1047 -6.71 9.27 34.82
#